data_AF-A0A3S1BZE3-F1
#
_entry.id   AF-A0A3S1BZE3-F1
#
_cell.length_a   1.000
_cell.length_b   1.000
_cell.length_c   1.000
_cell.angle_alpha   90.00
_cell.angle_beta   90.00
_cell.angle_gamma   90.00
#
_symmetry.space_group_name_H-M   'P 1'
#
loop_
_entity.id
_entity.type
_entity.pdbx_description
1 polymer ?
#
loop_
_entity_poly.entity_id
_entity_poly.type
_entity_poly.pdbx_seq_one_letter_code
_entity_poly.pdbx_strand_id
1 'polypeptide(L)'
;MGTVIPGTKFIAFKVPLKEALLRAVDEKDRFSPTILVTKLREQNLALAGVIDLTFTWKYYDKKEFLDQSVEHKKVFTKGHEVPSDAVYKEETSIFRSNPRSTSVTVYTHHRLVVKDRSVKNDQALIGKAFDDNDFVHAAHNDAYAAAAAVEDYDDDDDDDDDDDDDDDDDDDDDDDDDDDDDDDDDDDDDDDDDAEEHQTLKSPMRRQAASSMTAGFAERLMSNWTGQHDFVCLPVLAKPASLIYSGKAACRSSSSLENPSPFSPTLEMFVALLVGLTLLVATSILLNVRPYLIPPGPRRLPLIGNLHIFLKKCGIVELAADLRERYGDVYSLYLGNKLMIVVNSLDLIKEAFVTQGDALLDRPQGLAYEIFTKNKGVINTNGKQWRDHRRFIMHTFLDFGVGQDALENTVSPEIARLVQSVRDLDGAPFDPCDALRFTAARVIFKVILNKSFEGEEKADLEMFIAATDSVIQSFGVLSALHFVPFIGMLPGNVFNMDKIKATDRQIRKFMHCQVERRVIHLAATGDQQCLADSYLHRIQADRNRGTDSHCFDVENLVQVMLELVVAGTDTTATTLQWFLLYLALNPEEQSRLHEELDAQLGNAAVTLAHMAGVFPTLQDRSRLRLLDAAILETQRLSNTVPFAVTRSPSKDMTLAGFRIPQGCIVVPSLSSALMDPELFPEPTTFRPSRFLTRKCVKLRDLGMIPFNIGKRNCLGETLAKVELFLVAAAMLQSFTFVLPFEDPHPSMQGIVGATRKPHPYRLQAIPRIDRA
;
A
#
# COMPACT_ATOMS: atom_id res chain seq x y z
N MET A 1 17.94 39.56 21.17
CA MET A 1 16.68 39.58 21.95
C MET A 1 16.10 40.98 21.85
N GLY A 2 14.91 41.13 21.26
CA GLY A 2 14.26 42.42 20.97
C GLY A 2 13.64 43.10 22.19
N THR A 3 13.02 44.26 21.94
CA THR A 3 12.56 45.23 22.96
C THR A 3 11.18 44.88 23.53
N VAL A 4 11.02 45.12 24.84
CA VAL A 4 9.77 44.88 25.58
C VAL A 4 8.74 45.96 25.25
N ILE A 5 7.51 45.56 24.90
CA ILE A 5 6.38 46.48 24.69
C ILE A 5 5.53 46.53 25.98
N PRO A 6 5.38 47.69 26.62
CA PRO A 6 4.54 47.84 27.81
C PRO A 6 3.09 47.42 27.55
N GLY A 7 2.52 46.59 28.44
CA GLY A 7 1.11 46.15 28.37
C GLY A 7 0.85 44.80 27.68
N THR A 8 1.88 44.10 27.21
CA THR A 8 1.75 42.78 26.55
C THR A 8 2.09 41.60 27.50
N LYS A 9 1.44 40.43 27.32
CA LYS A 9 1.40 39.30 28.28
C LYS A 9 1.91 37.95 27.71
N PHE A 10 2.56 37.93 26.55
CA PHE A 10 2.96 36.72 25.82
C PHE A 10 4.21 37.00 24.97
N ILE A 11 4.94 35.96 24.56
CA ILE A 11 6.07 36.06 23.63
C ILE A 11 5.68 35.46 22.28
N ALA A 12 5.87 36.23 21.21
CA ALA A 12 5.84 35.74 19.84
C ALA A 12 7.28 35.65 19.33
N PHE A 13 7.74 34.45 19.00
CA PHE A 13 9.08 34.25 18.46
C PHE A 13 9.03 33.37 17.21
N LYS A 14 10.04 33.54 16.36
CA LYS A 14 10.21 32.75 15.14
C LYS A 14 11.70 32.49 14.95
N VAL A 15 12.16 31.30 15.28
CA VAL A 15 13.53 30.87 14.98
C VAL A 15 13.54 29.38 14.66
N PRO A 16 14.16 28.95 13.54
CA PRO A 16 14.41 27.54 13.29
C PRO A 16 15.85 27.20 13.71
N LEU A 17 16.09 26.05 14.35
CA LEU A 17 17.27 25.22 14.07
C LEU A 17 16.97 23.77 14.45
N LYS A 18 17.17 22.84 13.50
CA LYS A 18 17.26 21.40 13.77
C LYS A 18 18.32 21.16 14.85
N GLU A 19 18.14 20.16 15.69
CA GLU A 19 19.11 19.77 16.73
C GLU A 19 20.52 19.51 16.17
N ALA A 20 20.62 19.01 14.93
CA ALA A 20 21.87 18.84 14.21
C ALA A 20 22.64 20.16 13.96
N LEU A 21 21.93 21.28 13.73
CA LEU A 21 22.52 22.60 13.51
C LEU A 21 22.90 23.27 14.85
N LEU A 22 22.15 23.00 15.93
CA LEU A 22 22.45 23.50 17.27
C LEU A 22 23.77 22.96 17.83
N ARG A 23 24.23 21.78 17.40
CA ARG A 23 25.52 21.20 17.82
C ARG A 23 26.73 22.05 17.41
N ALA A 24 26.60 22.82 16.32
CA ALA A 24 27.66 23.69 15.81
C ALA A 24 27.69 25.09 16.47
N VAL A 25 26.72 25.40 17.34
CA VAL A 25 26.62 26.67 18.06
C VAL A 25 27.13 26.47 19.49
N ASP A 26 27.94 27.40 19.99
CA ASP A 26 28.41 27.42 21.38
C ASP A 26 27.23 27.46 22.36
N GLU A 27 27.32 26.75 23.48
CA GLU A 27 26.20 26.56 24.41
C GLU A 27 25.63 27.89 24.96
N LYS A 28 26.48 28.89 25.18
CA LYS A 28 26.10 30.24 25.60
C LYS A 28 25.25 31.00 24.56
N ASP A 29 25.37 30.63 23.29
CA ASP A 29 24.73 31.27 22.13
C ASP A 29 23.56 30.42 21.57
N ARG A 30 23.33 29.22 22.14
CA ARG A 30 22.16 28.39 21.82
C ARG A 30 20.89 29.03 22.37
N PHE A 31 19.84 28.99 21.57
CA PHE A 31 18.52 29.42 21.98
C PHE A 31 17.54 28.24 21.91
N SER A 32 16.94 27.89 23.04
CA SER A 32 15.84 26.92 23.12
C SER A 32 14.72 27.46 24.02
N PRO A 33 13.48 26.96 23.86
CA PRO A 33 12.38 27.31 24.75
C PRO A 33 12.70 27.14 26.23
N THR A 34 13.33 26.02 26.59
CA THR A 34 13.73 25.70 27.97
C THR A 34 14.76 26.69 28.52
N ILE A 35 15.75 27.08 27.70
CA ILE A 35 16.74 28.11 28.09
C ILE A 35 16.05 29.47 28.31
N LEU A 36 15.11 29.84 27.44
CA LEU A 36 14.35 31.09 27.57
C LEU A 36 13.55 31.12 28.88
N VAL A 37 12.74 30.08 29.15
CA VAL A 37 11.92 29.99 30.36
C VAL A 37 12.79 30.01 31.61
N THR A 38 13.94 29.33 31.58
CA THR A 38 14.91 29.31 32.70
C THR A 38 15.46 30.71 32.97
N LYS A 39 15.92 31.42 31.94
CA LYS A 39 16.44 32.80 32.06
C LYS A 39 15.39 33.80 32.53
N LEU A 40 14.13 33.65 32.11
CA LEU A 40 13.03 34.50 32.58
C LEU A 40 12.76 34.27 34.08
N ARG A 41 12.78 33.01 34.55
CA ARG A 41 12.64 32.69 35.98
C ARG A 41 13.79 33.26 36.82
N GLU A 42 15.02 33.19 36.34
CA GLU A 42 16.19 33.79 37.00
C GLU A 42 16.03 35.31 37.19
N GLN A 43 15.32 35.97 36.28
CA GLN A 43 15.01 37.40 36.33
C GLN A 43 13.72 37.72 37.11
N ASN A 44 13.12 36.72 37.79
CA ASN A 44 11.88 36.82 38.54
C ASN A 44 10.67 37.25 37.69
N LEU A 45 10.68 36.84 36.42
CA LEU A 45 9.63 37.05 35.45
C LEU A 45 8.92 35.73 35.18
N ALA A 46 7.61 35.78 35.03
CA ALA A 46 6.82 34.62 34.66
C ALA A 46 6.28 34.80 33.24
N LEU A 47 6.22 33.68 32.52
CA LEU A 47 5.74 33.60 31.15
C LEU A 47 4.33 33.00 31.20
N ALA A 48 3.32 33.81 30.85
CA ALA A 48 1.94 33.34 30.88
C ALA A 48 1.66 32.35 29.73
N GLY A 49 2.27 32.55 28.57
CA GLY A 49 2.14 31.64 27.45
C GLY A 49 3.02 31.99 26.25
N VAL A 50 3.06 31.07 25.29
CA VAL A 50 3.81 31.15 24.04
C VAL A 50 2.83 31.10 22.87
N ILE A 51 2.99 32.03 21.93
CA ILE A 51 2.32 31.97 20.64
C ILE A 51 3.37 31.58 19.59
N ASP A 52 3.26 30.37 19.08
CA ASP A 52 4.15 29.81 18.07
C ASP A 52 3.63 30.13 16.66
N LEU A 53 4.42 30.91 15.92
CA LEU A 53 4.11 31.40 14.57
C LEU A 53 4.91 30.65 13.51
N THR A 54 4.99 29.33 13.60
CA THR A 54 5.67 28.50 12.59
C THR A 54 4.67 27.58 11.88
N PHE A 55 4.89 27.33 10.59
CA PHE A 55 4.01 26.47 9.78
C PHE A 55 4.23 24.96 10.00
N THR A 56 4.93 24.55 11.07
CA THR A 56 5.30 23.16 11.30
C THR A 56 5.55 22.86 12.78
N TRP A 57 5.28 21.64 13.22
CA TRP A 57 5.63 21.13 14.56
C TRP A 57 7.04 20.55 14.65
N LYS A 58 7.83 20.65 13.56
CA LYS A 58 9.13 19.99 13.40
C LYS A 58 10.21 20.46 14.39
N TYR A 59 10.07 21.64 15.00
CA TYR A 59 11.16 22.31 15.71
C TYR A 59 11.10 22.18 17.23
N TYR A 60 9.93 21.95 17.82
CA TYR A 60 9.75 21.81 19.27
C TYR A 60 8.43 21.07 19.55
N ASP A 61 8.43 20.23 20.58
CA ASP A 61 7.23 19.48 21.01
C ASP A 61 6.38 20.34 21.98
N LYS A 62 5.05 20.29 21.85
CA LYS A 62 4.09 20.92 22.77
C LYS A 62 4.38 20.55 24.23
N LYS A 63 4.88 19.33 24.48
CA LYS A 63 5.24 18.85 25.82
C LYS A 63 6.35 19.66 26.49
N GLU A 64 7.29 20.23 25.71
CA GLU A 64 8.40 21.02 26.26
C GLU A 64 7.91 22.26 27.02
N PHE A 65 6.77 22.82 26.64
CA PHE A 65 6.16 23.99 27.27
C PHE A 65 5.17 23.61 28.39
N LEU A 66 4.39 22.55 28.15
CA LEU A 66 3.39 22.05 29.12
C LEU A 66 4.06 21.59 30.42
N ASP A 67 5.20 20.90 30.33
CA ASP A 67 5.97 20.44 31.50
C ASP A 67 6.56 21.60 32.32
N GLN A 68 6.59 22.82 31.75
CA GLN A 68 7.09 24.03 32.40
C GLN A 68 5.96 24.97 32.88
N SER A 69 4.72 24.50 32.85
CA SER A 69 3.49 25.26 33.17
C SER A 69 3.31 26.52 32.31
N VAL A 70 3.84 26.51 31.08
CA VAL A 70 3.69 27.58 30.11
C VAL A 70 2.63 27.18 29.10
N GLU A 71 1.58 27.98 28.97
CA GLU A 71 0.50 27.71 28.04
C GLU A 71 0.98 27.96 26.60
N HIS A 72 0.97 26.93 25.75
CA HIS A 72 1.50 26.99 24.39
C HIS A 72 0.37 26.94 23.36
N LYS A 73 0.28 27.97 22.51
CA LYS A 73 -0.69 28.05 21.43
C LYS A 73 -0.01 28.21 20.07
N LYS A 74 -0.45 27.41 19.10
CA LYS A 74 0.08 27.39 17.75
C LYS A 74 -0.80 28.19 16.82
N VAL A 75 -0.19 29.09 16.06
CA VAL A 75 -0.81 29.76 14.93
C VAL A 75 0.03 29.46 13.70
N PHE A 76 -0.51 28.68 12.79
CA PHE A 76 0.21 28.28 11.58
C PHE A 76 0.32 29.48 10.62
N THR A 77 1.50 30.08 10.57
CA THR A 77 1.79 31.16 9.62
C THR A 77 2.76 30.67 8.57
N LYS A 78 2.43 30.84 7.28
CA LYS A 78 3.37 30.55 6.18
C LYS A 78 4.65 31.38 6.36
N GLY A 79 5.77 30.82 5.94
CA GLY A 79 7.09 31.43 6.16
C GLY A 79 7.17 32.85 5.57
N HIS A 80 7.33 33.84 6.44
CA HIS A 80 7.59 35.28 6.20
C HIS A 80 6.36 36.19 6.37
N GLU A 81 5.19 35.62 6.67
CA GLU A 81 4.00 36.39 7.02
C GLU A 81 3.93 36.65 8.53
N VAL A 82 3.58 37.89 8.90
CA VAL A 82 3.25 38.28 10.28
C VAL A 82 1.72 38.33 10.37
N PRO A 83 1.09 37.64 11.33
CA PRO A 83 -0.35 37.70 11.55
C PRO A 83 -0.88 39.14 11.68
N SER A 84 -2.14 39.37 11.33
CA SER A 84 -2.77 40.67 11.56
C SER A 84 -3.00 40.94 13.05
N ASP A 85 -3.06 42.21 13.45
CA ASP A 85 -3.31 42.64 14.84
C ASP A 85 -4.60 42.06 15.44
N ALA A 86 -5.58 41.73 14.60
CA ALA A 86 -6.83 41.09 15.03
C ALA A 86 -6.59 39.66 15.55
N VAL A 87 -5.79 38.86 14.83
CA VAL A 87 -5.42 37.50 15.24
C VAL A 87 -4.63 37.54 16.55
N TYR A 88 -3.69 38.48 16.68
CA TYR A 88 -2.99 38.67 17.95
C TYR A 88 -3.94 39.05 19.09
N LYS A 89 -4.87 39.98 18.90
CA LYS A 89 -5.80 40.39 19.97
C LYS A 89 -6.74 39.28 20.42
N GLU A 90 -7.22 38.46 19.48
CA GLU A 90 -8.06 37.30 19.77
C GLU A 90 -7.29 36.24 20.56
N GLU A 91 -6.13 35.83 20.04
CA GLU A 91 -5.33 34.75 20.62
C GLU A 91 -4.74 35.12 21.99
N THR A 92 -4.56 36.42 22.24
CA THR A 92 -3.98 36.92 23.50
C THR A 92 -5.00 37.20 24.58
N SER A 93 -6.29 37.12 24.26
CA SER A 93 -7.39 37.25 25.23
C SER A 93 -7.39 36.10 26.24
N ILE A 94 -6.93 34.92 25.83
CA ILE A 94 -6.92 33.68 26.62
C ILE A 94 -5.93 33.76 27.79
N PHE A 95 -4.76 34.39 27.59
CA PHE A 95 -3.72 34.51 28.61
C PHE A 95 -4.00 35.60 29.67
N ARG A 96 -5.18 36.25 29.65
CA ARG A 96 -5.50 37.37 30.57
C ARG A 96 -6.01 36.93 31.95
N SER A 97 -6.20 35.63 32.19
CA SER A 97 -6.88 35.08 33.37
C SER A 97 -5.97 34.70 34.56
N ASN A 98 -4.64 34.80 34.45
CA ASN A 98 -3.70 34.33 35.51
C ASN A 98 -2.99 35.50 36.26
N PRO A 99 -3.20 35.72 37.59
CA PRO A 99 -2.80 36.97 38.27
C PRO A 99 -1.37 37.06 38.83
N ARG A 100 -0.49 36.05 38.67
CA ARG A 100 0.78 35.97 39.43
C ARG A 100 2.07 36.10 38.61
N SER A 101 2.05 36.86 37.51
CA SER A 101 3.18 36.86 36.57
C SER A 101 3.63 38.26 36.15
N THR A 102 4.84 38.67 36.57
CA THR A 102 5.55 39.86 36.07
C THR A 102 6.12 39.59 34.67
N SER A 103 5.86 40.49 33.71
CA SER A 103 5.81 40.22 32.26
C SER A 103 6.98 40.80 31.44
N VAL A 104 7.44 40.05 30.41
CA VAL A 104 8.44 40.48 29.42
C VAL A 104 8.06 40.02 28.00
N THR A 105 8.38 40.86 27.01
CA THR A 105 8.20 40.62 25.57
C THR A 105 9.55 40.70 24.86
N VAL A 106 9.91 39.68 24.08
CA VAL A 106 11.17 39.68 23.30
C VAL A 106 10.87 39.36 21.84
N TYR A 107 11.17 40.29 20.94
CA TYR A 107 11.14 40.04 19.49
C TYR A 107 12.41 39.32 19.01
N THR A 108 12.30 38.43 18.03
CA THR A 108 13.45 38.01 17.22
C THR A 108 13.14 38.23 15.74
N HIS A 109 13.77 39.28 15.20
CA HIS A 109 14.01 39.44 13.77
C HIS A 109 15.44 38.97 13.52
N HIS A 110 15.65 38.03 12.60
CA HIS A 110 16.95 37.88 11.96
C HIS A 110 16.77 37.83 10.44
N ARG A 111 16.96 39.02 9.88
CA ARG A 111 17.49 39.26 8.55
C ARG A 111 18.89 38.61 8.50
N LEU A 112 19.02 37.41 7.94
CA LEU A 112 20.28 37.01 7.31
C LEU A 112 20.23 37.58 5.90
N VAL A 113 21.17 38.49 5.64
CA VAL A 113 21.32 39.20 4.37
C VAL A 113 21.64 38.19 3.27
N VAL A 114 20.67 37.89 2.41
CA VAL A 114 20.93 37.69 0.98
C VAL A 114 20.16 38.80 0.26
N LYS A 115 20.90 39.63 -0.49
CA LYS A 115 20.38 40.77 -1.22
C LYS A 115 19.34 40.32 -2.27
N ASP A 116 18.13 40.85 -2.11
CA ASP A 116 17.28 41.48 -3.14
C ASP A 116 16.93 40.71 -4.43
N ARG A 117 15.64 40.33 -4.60
CA ARG A 117 14.69 41.06 -5.47
C ARG A 117 13.27 40.46 -5.44
N SER A 118 12.28 41.34 -5.18
CA SER A 118 10.87 41.42 -5.65
C SER A 118 10.06 40.13 -5.86
N VAL A 119 8.83 39.99 -5.37
CA VAL A 119 7.56 40.59 -5.88
C VAL A 119 6.46 40.35 -4.80
N LYS A 120 5.88 41.41 -4.20
CA LYS A 120 4.49 41.93 -4.29
C LYS A 120 3.32 40.93 -4.10
N ASN A 121 2.56 41.19 -3.02
CA ASN A 121 1.11 41.07 -2.75
C ASN A 121 0.25 40.12 -3.60
N ASP A 122 -0.53 39.25 -2.95
CA ASP A 122 -1.86 39.58 -2.41
C ASP A 122 -2.26 38.67 -1.23
N GLN A 123 -2.83 39.30 -0.19
CA GLN A 123 -3.51 38.66 0.92
C GLN A 123 -5.02 38.75 0.67
N ALA A 124 -5.73 37.64 0.75
CA ALA A 124 -7.09 37.61 1.30
C ALA A 124 -7.49 36.18 1.65
N LEU A 125 -8.11 36.04 2.84
CA LEU A 125 -9.01 34.95 3.29
C LEU A 125 -8.29 33.63 3.66
N ILE A 126 -8.47 32.97 4.80
CA ILE A 126 -9.37 33.05 5.97
C ILE A 126 -8.64 32.31 7.12
N GLY A 127 -8.89 32.70 8.37
CA GLY A 127 -8.48 31.95 9.55
C GLY A 127 -9.55 30.98 10.06
N LYS A 128 -9.12 30.11 11.00
CA LYS A 128 -9.90 29.19 11.88
C LYS A 128 -10.35 27.88 11.22
N ALA A 129 -10.30 26.71 11.86
CA ALA A 129 -9.97 26.31 13.24
C ALA A 129 -9.44 24.86 13.21
N PHE A 130 -8.69 24.39 14.22
CA PHE A 130 -8.41 22.95 14.46
C PHE A 130 -7.99 22.73 15.92
N ASP A 131 -8.74 21.92 16.67
CA ASP A 131 -8.24 20.62 17.14
C ASP A 131 -9.40 19.70 17.61
N ASP A 132 -9.07 18.41 17.67
CA ASP A 132 -9.83 17.23 18.08
C ASP A 132 -10.66 16.48 17.02
N ASN A 133 -10.57 15.15 17.14
CA ASN A 133 -10.93 14.04 16.23
C ASN A 133 -12.33 14.01 15.59
N ASP A 134 -13.12 15.07 15.73
CA ASP A 134 -14.36 15.30 14.97
C ASP A 134 -14.14 16.21 13.74
N PHE A 135 -12.93 16.76 13.58
CA PHE A 135 -12.64 17.76 12.55
C PHE A 135 -12.63 17.24 11.10
N VAL A 136 -12.48 15.93 10.88
CA VAL A 136 -12.58 15.36 9.53
C VAL A 136 -14.03 15.40 9.02
N HIS A 137 -15.02 15.37 9.91
CA HIS A 137 -16.42 15.60 9.53
C HIS A 137 -16.78 17.09 9.46
N ALA A 138 -16.15 17.95 10.26
CA ALA A 138 -16.42 19.39 10.31
C ALA A 138 -15.73 20.20 9.20
N ALA A 139 -14.44 19.99 8.91
CA ALA A 139 -13.76 20.67 7.80
C ALA A 139 -14.31 20.24 6.43
N HIS A 140 -14.81 19.00 6.34
CA HIS A 140 -15.53 18.48 5.16
C HIS A 140 -16.94 19.09 5.03
N ASN A 141 -17.52 19.64 6.10
CA ASN A 141 -18.78 20.42 6.05
C ASN A 141 -18.52 21.88 5.69
N ASP A 142 -17.53 22.51 6.30
CA ASP A 142 -17.33 23.96 6.17
C ASP A 142 -16.74 24.37 4.82
N ALA A 143 -15.87 23.55 4.23
CA ALA A 143 -15.33 23.81 2.88
C ALA A 143 -16.39 23.67 1.77
N TYR A 144 -17.38 22.78 1.95
CA TYR A 144 -18.48 22.56 1.00
C TYR A 144 -19.66 23.53 1.22
N ALA A 145 -19.96 23.88 2.48
CA ALA A 145 -20.96 24.90 2.80
C ALA A 145 -20.53 26.30 2.30
N ALA A 146 -19.23 26.59 2.26
CA ALA A 146 -18.70 27.82 1.69
C ALA A 146 -18.80 27.87 0.15
N ALA A 147 -18.82 26.72 -0.54
CA ALA A 147 -18.98 26.64 -1.99
C ALA A 147 -20.46 26.68 -2.42
N ALA A 148 -21.36 26.08 -1.63
CA ALA A 148 -22.81 26.14 -1.87
C ALA A 148 -23.44 27.51 -1.56
N ALA A 149 -22.72 28.40 -0.85
CA ALA A 149 -23.17 29.75 -0.54
C ALA A 149 -22.83 30.80 -1.62
N VAL A 150 -22.30 30.36 -2.78
CA VAL A 150 -21.96 31.22 -3.93
C VAL A 150 -22.98 31.07 -5.08
N GLU A 151 -23.94 30.15 -4.97
CA GLU A 151 -25.07 30.00 -5.88
C GLU A 151 -26.38 30.25 -5.14
N ASP A 152 -26.66 31.52 -4.84
CA ASP A 152 -28.02 32.03 -4.62
C ASP A 152 -27.94 33.56 -4.57
N TYR A 153 -28.91 34.24 -5.20
CA TYR A 153 -29.04 35.69 -5.49
C TYR A 153 -28.26 36.13 -6.75
N ASP A 154 -28.88 36.52 -7.88
CA ASP A 154 -30.10 37.31 -8.07
C ASP A 154 -30.91 36.89 -9.32
N ASP A 155 -32.21 36.62 -9.12
CA ASP A 155 -33.28 36.83 -10.11
C ASP A 155 -33.82 38.25 -9.88
N ASP A 156 -33.92 39.06 -10.94
CA ASP A 156 -35.13 39.81 -11.34
C ASP A 156 -34.80 40.88 -12.41
N ASP A 157 -35.56 40.78 -13.51
CA ASP A 157 -36.05 41.80 -14.46
C ASP A 157 -35.07 42.66 -15.28
N ASP A 158 -35.11 42.49 -16.61
CA ASP A 158 -35.60 43.54 -17.52
C ASP A 158 -35.83 42.97 -18.94
N ASP A 159 -37.00 43.35 -19.50
CA ASP A 159 -37.48 43.13 -20.87
C ASP A 159 -36.56 43.77 -21.94
N ASP A 160 -36.50 43.17 -23.13
CA ASP A 160 -36.74 43.82 -24.44
C ASP A 160 -36.21 42.96 -25.62
N ASP A 161 -37.15 42.57 -26.49
CA ASP A 161 -37.13 42.55 -27.97
C ASP A 161 -35.80 42.39 -28.75
N ASP A 162 -35.74 41.37 -29.62
CA ASP A 162 -35.67 41.49 -31.11
C ASP A 162 -35.06 40.21 -31.77
N ASP A 163 -35.92 39.55 -32.54
CA ASP A 163 -35.80 39.00 -33.91
C ASP A 163 -34.45 38.57 -34.56
N ASP A 164 -34.64 37.66 -35.53
CA ASP A 164 -33.81 37.21 -36.67
C ASP A 164 -32.97 35.93 -36.43
N ASP A 165 -33.38 34.74 -36.89
CA ASP A 165 -33.52 34.21 -38.27
C ASP A 165 -32.22 33.55 -38.81
N ASP A 166 -32.47 32.46 -39.55
CA ASP A 166 -31.65 31.74 -40.54
C ASP A 166 -30.55 30.78 -40.01
N ASP A 167 -30.73 29.45 -40.11
CA ASP A 167 -30.80 28.57 -41.30
C ASP A 167 -29.41 28.09 -41.79
N ASP A 168 -29.31 26.76 -41.80
CA ASP A 168 -28.85 25.90 -42.90
C ASP A 168 -27.36 25.56 -43.13
N ASP A 169 -27.23 24.23 -43.34
CA ASP A 169 -26.42 23.48 -44.28
C ASP A 169 -25.01 22.98 -43.90
N ASP A 170 -24.97 21.67 -43.68
CA ASP A 170 -24.31 20.64 -44.51
C ASP A 170 -22.84 20.86 -44.92
N ASP A 171 -22.00 19.87 -44.60
CA ASP A 171 -21.41 19.03 -45.65
C ASP A 171 -20.69 17.81 -45.03
N ASP A 172 -21.02 16.66 -45.62
CA ASP A 172 -20.42 15.35 -45.48
C ASP A 172 -18.93 15.31 -45.88
N ASP A 173 -18.17 14.38 -45.33
CA ASP A 173 -17.26 13.53 -46.12
C ASP A 173 -16.85 12.29 -45.30
N ASP A 174 -17.22 11.14 -45.84
CA ASP A 174 -16.89 9.77 -45.47
C ASP A 174 -15.39 9.44 -45.68
N ASP A 175 -14.86 8.49 -44.89
CA ASP A 175 -14.21 7.24 -45.35
C ASP A 175 -13.26 6.63 -44.28
N ASP A 176 -13.73 5.50 -43.73
CA ASP A 176 -13.08 4.18 -43.58
C ASP A 176 -11.88 3.91 -42.63
N ASP A 177 -12.19 3.03 -41.64
CA ASP A 177 -11.52 1.74 -41.26
C ASP A 177 -10.09 1.78 -40.64
N ASP A 178 -9.69 1.02 -39.61
CA ASP A 178 -10.16 -0.21 -38.92
C ASP A 178 -9.37 -0.39 -37.59
N ASP A 179 -9.87 -1.27 -36.71
CA ASP A 179 -9.20 -2.10 -35.66
C ASP A 179 -9.70 -1.94 -34.20
N ASP A 180 -10.88 -2.51 -33.96
CA ASP A 180 -11.26 -3.54 -32.97
C ASP A 180 -10.49 -3.68 -31.63
N ASP A 181 -11.21 -3.48 -30.52
CA ASP A 181 -11.27 -4.40 -29.36
C ASP A 181 -12.46 -3.95 -28.46
N ASP A 182 -13.69 -4.30 -28.85
CA ASP A 182 -14.89 -4.12 -28.00
C ASP A 182 -15.16 -5.36 -27.14
N ASP A 183 -15.45 -5.08 -25.87
CA ASP A 183 -15.89 -6.00 -24.82
C ASP A 183 -17.42 -6.24 -24.95
N ASP A 184 -17.84 -7.44 -25.36
CA ASP A 184 -19.27 -7.81 -25.30
C ASP A 184 -19.64 -8.42 -23.93
N ASP A 185 -20.43 -7.66 -23.18
CA ASP A 185 -21.37 -8.09 -22.14
C ASP A 185 -22.70 -8.47 -22.84
N ASP A 186 -23.10 -9.75 -22.83
CA ASP A 186 -24.46 -10.17 -23.24
C ASP A 186 -25.25 -10.67 -22.01
N ASP A 187 -26.26 -9.88 -21.62
CA ASP A 187 -27.42 -10.27 -20.84
C ASP A 187 -28.61 -10.53 -21.80
N ASP A 188 -29.27 -11.68 -21.59
CA ASP A 188 -30.68 -12.06 -21.80
C ASP A 188 -31.56 -11.36 -22.88
N ASP A 189 -32.20 -12.17 -23.75
CA ASP A 189 -33.65 -12.06 -24.01
C ASP A 189 -34.22 -13.34 -24.69
N ASP A 190 -35.49 -13.60 -24.35
CA ASP A 190 -36.36 -14.75 -24.67
C ASP A 190 -36.81 -14.82 -26.16
N ASP A 191 -37.09 -16.05 -26.67
CA ASP A 191 -38.40 -16.47 -27.26
C ASP A 191 -38.34 -17.78 -28.08
N ASP A 192 -39.15 -18.74 -27.62
CA ASP A 192 -40.00 -19.77 -28.28
C ASP A 192 -39.66 -20.37 -29.68
N ASP A 193 -39.58 -21.72 -29.78
CA ASP A 193 -40.74 -22.58 -30.18
C ASP A 193 -40.41 -24.08 -30.41
N ASP A 194 -41.43 -24.91 -30.12
CA ASP A 194 -41.79 -26.25 -30.64
C ASP A 194 -41.07 -27.56 -30.21
N ALA A 195 -41.75 -28.36 -29.37
CA ALA A 195 -42.54 -29.55 -29.77
C ALA A 195 -42.59 -30.72 -28.73
N GLU A 196 -43.80 -30.95 -28.22
CA GLU A 196 -44.47 -32.20 -27.82
C GLU A 196 -43.72 -33.32 -27.04
N GLU A 197 -44.14 -33.58 -25.79
CA GLU A 197 -44.86 -34.84 -25.48
C GLU A 197 -45.62 -34.79 -24.14
N HIS A 198 -46.88 -35.22 -24.19
CA HIS A 198 -47.85 -35.27 -23.12
C HIS A 198 -47.49 -36.26 -21.98
N GLN A 199 -47.68 -35.86 -20.71
CA GLN A 199 -48.54 -36.63 -19.80
C GLN A 199 -49.01 -35.84 -18.57
N THR A 200 -50.33 -35.72 -18.48
CA THR A 200 -51.15 -35.14 -17.41
C THR A 200 -51.11 -35.94 -16.10
N LEU A 201 -51.12 -35.27 -14.94
CA LEU A 201 -52.24 -35.32 -13.96
C LEU A 201 -51.92 -34.66 -12.60
N LYS A 202 -52.89 -33.83 -12.18
CA LYS A 202 -53.31 -33.42 -10.82
C LYS A 202 -52.69 -32.17 -10.16
N SER A 203 -53.46 -31.10 -10.35
CA SER A 203 -53.68 -29.90 -9.54
C SER A 203 -54.40 -30.22 -8.19
N PRO A 204 -54.83 -29.24 -7.34
CA PRO A 204 -54.26 -27.92 -6.99
C PRO A 204 -54.40 -27.52 -5.49
N MET A 205 -54.11 -26.24 -5.20
CA MET A 205 -54.61 -25.37 -4.09
C MET A 205 -53.83 -25.43 -2.76
N ARG A 206 -53.55 -24.32 -2.05
CA ARG A 206 -53.87 -22.89 -2.18
C ARG A 206 -52.95 -22.12 -1.21
N ARG A 207 -52.53 -20.90 -1.60
CA ARG A 207 -52.66 -19.57 -0.92
C ARG A 207 -52.83 -19.57 0.62
N GLN A 208 -52.33 -18.63 1.42
CA GLN A 208 -51.61 -17.34 1.30
C GLN A 208 -51.46 -16.86 2.76
N ALA A 209 -50.47 -16.00 3.04
CA ALA A 209 -50.52 -14.87 3.99
C ALA A 209 -50.87 -15.14 5.47
N ALA A 210 -50.46 -14.37 6.48
CA ALA A 210 -49.46 -13.35 6.69
C ALA A 210 -49.42 -13.14 8.22
N SER A 211 -48.26 -12.74 8.73
CA SER A 211 -48.04 -11.87 9.90
C SER A 211 -48.91 -11.98 11.17
N SER A 212 -48.18 -12.23 12.26
CA SER A 212 -48.21 -11.51 13.55
C SER A 212 -48.95 -12.12 14.74
N MET A 213 -48.36 -11.83 15.91
CA MET A 213 -48.83 -11.98 17.29
C MET A 213 -48.57 -13.35 17.93
N THR A 214 -47.43 -13.53 18.61
CA THR A 214 -47.06 -13.13 20.00
C THR A 214 -47.12 -14.32 20.94
N ALA A 215 -46.10 -14.42 21.79
CA ALA A 215 -46.19 -14.94 23.16
C ALA A 215 -46.87 -16.31 23.37
N GLY A 216 -46.08 -17.37 23.48
CA GLY A 216 -46.61 -18.66 23.92
C GLY A 216 -45.70 -19.88 23.83
N PHE A 217 -44.37 -19.71 23.82
CA PHE A 217 -43.44 -20.86 23.72
C PHE A 217 -42.45 -20.99 24.89
N ALA A 218 -42.57 -20.13 25.91
CA ALA A 218 -41.74 -20.18 27.11
C ALA A 218 -42.43 -20.81 28.35
N GLU A 219 -43.62 -21.41 28.20
CA GLU A 219 -44.44 -21.88 29.34
C GLU A 219 -44.79 -23.38 29.33
N ARG A 220 -44.13 -24.20 28.50
CA ARG A 220 -44.45 -25.64 28.35
C ARG A 220 -43.29 -26.63 28.47
N LEU A 221 -42.21 -26.26 29.14
CA LEU A 221 -41.12 -27.18 29.51
C LEU A 221 -40.75 -27.15 31.00
N MET A 222 -41.69 -26.72 31.86
CA MET A 222 -41.55 -26.69 33.33
C MET A 222 -42.75 -27.35 34.03
N SER A 223 -42.98 -28.64 33.79
CA SER A 223 -43.84 -29.46 34.66
C SER A 223 -43.61 -30.96 34.45
N ASN A 224 -42.51 -31.48 35.00
CA ASN A 224 -42.42 -32.84 35.57
C ASN A 224 -40.97 -33.09 35.96
N TRP A 225 -40.61 -32.76 37.21
CA TRP A 225 -39.78 -33.58 38.09
C TRP A 225 -39.43 -32.79 39.35
N THR A 226 -40.25 -32.97 40.39
CA THR A 226 -39.90 -32.64 41.77
C THR A 226 -39.29 -33.89 42.41
N GLY A 227 -38.06 -33.78 42.91
CA GLY A 227 -37.41 -34.83 43.69
C GLY A 227 -35.92 -34.59 43.96
N GLN A 228 -35.63 -33.62 44.84
CA GLN A 228 -34.50 -33.54 45.78
C GLN A 228 -33.11 -34.06 45.33
N HIS A 229 -32.12 -33.15 45.23
CA HIS A 229 -30.93 -33.10 46.12
C HIS A 229 -29.98 -31.93 45.73
N ASP A 230 -29.69 -31.13 46.74
CA ASP A 230 -28.80 -29.97 46.95
C ASP A 230 -27.71 -29.59 45.91
N PHE A 231 -27.78 -28.32 45.48
CA PHE A 231 -26.73 -27.55 44.79
C PHE A 231 -26.15 -26.48 45.74
N VAL A 232 -24.82 -26.30 45.74
CA VAL A 232 -24.19 -25.01 46.10
C VAL A 232 -23.12 -24.67 45.06
N CYS A 233 -23.32 -23.52 44.41
CA CYS A 233 -22.47 -22.86 43.43
C CYS A 233 -21.24 -22.17 44.07
N LEU A 234 -20.15 -22.07 43.31
CA LEU A 234 -19.03 -21.16 43.52
C LEU A 234 -19.13 -19.97 42.54
N PRO A 235 -18.94 -18.72 42.99
CA PRO A 235 -18.47 -17.64 42.13
C PRO A 235 -17.14 -17.03 42.59
N VAL A 236 -16.26 -16.86 41.61
CA VAL A 236 -15.41 -15.69 41.28
C VAL A 236 -14.97 -14.77 42.43
N LEU A 237 -13.65 -14.66 42.64
CA LEU A 237 -13.03 -13.56 43.41
C LEU A 237 -11.98 -12.81 42.59
N ALA A 238 -12.12 -11.48 42.64
CA ALA A 238 -11.22 -10.48 42.10
C ALA A 238 -10.16 -10.06 43.14
N LYS A 239 -8.98 -9.65 42.62
CA LYS A 239 -7.91 -8.76 43.13
C LYS A 239 -7.58 -8.71 44.65
N PRO A 240 -6.29 -8.78 45.04
CA PRO A 240 -5.85 -8.27 46.34
C PRO A 240 -5.25 -6.86 46.22
N ALA A 241 -5.65 -5.99 47.15
CA ALA A 241 -4.93 -4.78 47.53
C ALA A 241 -4.32 -4.99 48.94
N SER A 242 -3.11 -4.46 49.08
CA SER A 242 -2.20 -4.46 50.22
C SER A 242 -2.80 -4.03 51.57
N LEU A 243 -2.37 -4.66 52.67
CA LEU A 243 -2.03 -3.94 53.90
C LEU A 243 -1.15 -4.76 54.86
N ILE A 244 -0.15 -4.05 55.36
CA ILE A 244 0.96 -4.43 56.23
C ILE A 244 0.47 -4.56 57.67
N TYR A 245 0.91 -5.59 58.42
CA TYR A 245 1.18 -5.43 59.85
C TYR A 245 2.26 -6.41 60.34
N SER A 246 3.28 -5.83 60.99
CA SER A 246 4.40 -6.51 61.63
C SER A 246 4.02 -6.91 63.07
N GLY A 247 4.49 -8.05 63.58
CA GLY A 247 4.36 -8.34 65.01
C GLY A 247 4.86 -9.72 65.47
N LYS A 248 6.05 -9.71 66.06
CA LYS A 248 6.83 -10.81 66.67
C LYS A 248 6.11 -11.79 67.62
N ALA A 249 6.68 -13.01 67.62
CA ALA A 249 6.99 -13.90 68.75
C ALA A 249 5.87 -14.66 69.48
N ALA A 250 5.91 -16.00 69.43
CA ALA A 250 6.45 -16.86 70.50
C ALA A 250 5.92 -18.30 70.36
N CYS A 251 6.82 -19.26 70.58
CA CYS A 251 6.60 -20.70 70.56
C CYS A 251 5.32 -21.16 71.30
N ARG A 252 4.58 -22.08 70.68
CA ARG A 252 4.04 -23.25 71.37
C ARG A 252 3.85 -24.41 70.39
N SER A 253 4.47 -25.52 70.77
CA SER A 253 4.43 -26.85 70.19
C SER A 253 3.03 -27.30 69.81
N SER A 254 2.86 -27.70 68.55
CA SER A 254 1.94 -28.79 68.21
C SER A 254 2.55 -29.58 67.05
N SER A 255 2.93 -30.80 67.37
CA SER A 255 3.22 -31.87 66.42
C SER A 255 2.02 -32.04 65.49
N SER A 256 2.17 -31.60 64.25
CA SER A 256 1.28 -31.97 63.15
C SER A 256 2.12 -32.72 62.13
N LEU A 257 1.64 -33.92 61.80
CA LEU A 257 2.28 -34.85 60.90
C LEU A 257 2.63 -34.16 59.58
N GLU A 258 3.92 -34.07 59.26
CA GLU A 258 4.36 -33.96 57.88
C GLU A 258 3.95 -35.26 57.19
N ASN A 259 2.85 -35.21 56.44
CA ASN A 259 2.60 -36.21 55.41
C ASN A 259 3.77 -36.09 54.43
N PRO A 260 4.64 -37.10 54.26
CA PRO A 260 5.62 -37.06 53.19
C PRO A 260 4.82 -37.04 51.88
N SER A 261 5.02 -36.02 51.05
CA SER A 261 4.56 -36.08 49.66
C SER A 261 5.12 -37.38 49.07
N PRO A 262 4.29 -38.27 48.50
CA PRO A 262 4.72 -39.64 48.20
C PRO A 262 5.70 -39.73 47.01
N PHE A 263 6.11 -38.60 46.44
CA PHE A 263 6.94 -38.56 45.25
C PHE A 263 8.07 -37.54 45.39
N SER A 264 9.28 -37.95 45.00
CA SER A 264 10.38 -37.01 44.87
C SER A 264 10.04 -36.02 43.74
N PRO A 265 10.45 -34.75 43.83
CA PRO A 265 10.20 -33.75 42.79
C PRO A 265 10.76 -34.18 41.42
N THR A 266 11.75 -35.08 41.41
CA THR A 266 12.29 -35.70 40.18
C THR A 266 11.31 -36.66 39.51
N LEU A 267 10.50 -37.41 40.27
CA LEU A 267 9.50 -38.32 39.70
C LEU A 267 8.30 -37.55 39.16
N GLU A 268 7.84 -36.51 39.86
CA GLU A 268 6.76 -35.64 39.36
C GLU A 268 7.14 -34.96 38.05
N MET A 269 8.38 -34.46 37.96
CA MET A 269 8.92 -33.89 36.72
C MET A 269 9.01 -34.94 35.60
N PHE A 270 9.41 -36.17 35.91
CA PHE A 270 9.50 -37.26 34.93
C PHE A 270 8.12 -37.70 34.42
N VAL A 271 7.13 -37.82 35.31
CA VAL A 271 5.74 -38.11 34.95
C VAL A 271 5.15 -36.98 34.12
N ALA A 272 5.38 -35.72 34.50
CA ALA A 272 4.94 -34.56 33.71
C ALA A 272 5.56 -34.55 32.30
N LEU A 273 6.84 -34.92 32.18
CA LEU A 273 7.54 -35.01 30.89
C LEU A 273 6.99 -36.17 30.04
N LEU A 274 6.72 -37.33 30.63
CA LEU A 274 6.10 -38.47 29.93
C LEU A 274 4.66 -38.16 29.49
N VAL A 275 3.87 -37.52 30.34
CA VAL A 275 2.51 -37.07 29.99
C VAL A 275 2.58 -36.02 28.87
N GLY A 276 3.50 -35.06 28.96
CA GLY A 276 3.74 -34.08 27.90
C GLY A 276 4.14 -34.74 26.57
N LEU A 277 5.04 -35.72 26.60
CA LEU A 277 5.49 -36.46 25.41
C LEU A 277 4.36 -37.29 24.79
N THR A 278 3.58 -38.00 25.60
CA THR A 278 2.44 -38.80 25.13
C THR A 278 1.34 -37.93 24.56
N LEU A 279 1.01 -36.80 25.19
CA LEU A 279 0.08 -35.80 24.64
C LEU A 279 0.62 -35.21 23.32
N LEU A 280 1.92 -34.93 23.23
CA LEU A 280 2.54 -34.41 22.00
C LEU A 280 2.50 -35.43 20.87
N VAL A 281 2.77 -36.71 21.15
CA VAL A 281 2.68 -37.81 20.18
C VAL A 281 1.23 -38.03 19.75
N ALA A 282 0.29 -38.10 20.68
CA ALA A 282 -1.14 -38.25 20.39
C ALA A 282 -1.66 -37.07 19.55
N THR A 283 -1.30 -35.84 19.92
CA THR A 283 -1.62 -34.63 19.15
C THR A 283 -0.99 -34.68 17.76
N SER A 284 0.27 -35.12 17.64
CA SER A 284 0.94 -35.29 16.34
C SER A 284 0.22 -36.31 15.45
N ILE A 285 -0.21 -37.45 16.01
CA ILE A 285 -0.95 -38.47 15.26
C ILE A 285 -2.30 -37.91 14.81
N LEU A 286 -3.09 -37.35 15.73
CA LEU A 286 -4.40 -36.78 15.44
C LEU A 286 -4.32 -35.64 14.42
N LEU A 287 -3.30 -34.78 14.53
CA LEU A 287 -3.05 -33.76 13.53
C LEU A 287 -2.69 -34.42 12.19
N ASN A 288 -1.82 -35.42 12.13
CA ASN A 288 -1.46 -36.00 10.83
C ASN A 288 -2.56 -36.85 10.17
N VAL A 289 -3.69 -37.09 10.84
CA VAL A 289 -4.93 -37.53 10.17
C VAL A 289 -5.47 -36.37 9.33
N ARG A 290 -5.29 -36.46 8.01
CA ARG A 290 -5.76 -35.44 7.08
C ARG A 290 -7.28 -35.51 6.91
N PRO A 291 -7.98 -34.36 6.85
CA PRO A 291 -9.39 -34.35 6.52
C PRO A 291 -9.66 -34.98 5.15
N TYR A 292 -10.85 -35.53 4.97
CA TYR A 292 -11.25 -36.23 3.75
C TYR A 292 -11.05 -35.36 2.50
N LEU A 293 -10.39 -35.93 1.48
CA LEU A 293 -10.11 -35.33 0.17
C LEU A 293 -9.32 -34.01 0.16
N ILE A 294 -8.62 -33.66 1.24
CA ILE A 294 -7.65 -32.54 1.19
C ILE A 294 -6.45 -32.95 0.32
N PRO A 295 -5.90 -32.03 -0.52
CA PRO A 295 -4.71 -32.33 -1.32
C PRO A 295 -3.56 -32.92 -0.50
N PRO A 296 -2.69 -33.77 -1.09
CA PRO A 296 -1.54 -34.36 -0.41
C PRO A 296 -0.52 -33.32 0.04
N GLY A 297 0.44 -33.69 0.88
CA GLY A 297 1.45 -32.76 1.38
C GLY A 297 2.28 -33.30 2.55
N PRO A 298 3.25 -32.52 3.04
CA PRO A 298 4.16 -32.94 4.09
C PRO A 298 3.47 -33.17 5.44
N ARG A 299 4.11 -33.99 6.29
CA ARG A 299 3.70 -34.19 7.68
C ARG A 299 3.80 -32.88 8.45
N ARG A 300 2.79 -32.59 9.26
CA ARG A 300 2.74 -31.37 10.08
C ARG A 300 3.32 -31.61 11.46
N LEU A 301 4.14 -30.66 11.93
CA LEU A 301 4.58 -30.62 13.33
C LEU A 301 3.48 -30.01 14.20
N PRO A 302 3.33 -30.44 15.47
CA PRO A 302 2.43 -29.78 16.41
C PRO A 302 2.70 -28.27 16.51
N LEU A 303 1.64 -27.47 16.63
CA LEU A 303 1.64 -26.00 16.79
C LEU A 303 2.11 -25.18 15.58
N ILE A 304 3.25 -25.49 14.98
CA ILE A 304 3.86 -24.70 13.90
C ILE A 304 3.52 -25.20 12.48
N GLY A 305 2.96 -26.40 12.37
CA GLY A 305 2.63 -27.01 11.08
C GLY A 305 3.87 -27.28 10.24
N ASN A 306 3.92 -26.70 9.04
CA ASN A 306 4.95 -26.82 8.01
C ASN A 306 5.90 -25.63 7.96
N LEU A 307 5.82 -24.67 8.89
CA LEU A 307 6.71 -23.50 8.92
C LEU A 307 8.21 -23.88 8.99
N HIS A 308 8.54 -25.01 9.62
CA HIS A 308 9.91 -25.54 9.70
C HIS A 308 10.55 -25.83 8.34
N ILE A 309 9.74 -26.06 7.30
CA ILE A 309 10.24 -26.35 5.95
C ILE A 309 10.84 -25.08 5.33
N PHE A 310 10.30 -23.92 5.66
CA PHE A 310 10.77 -22.60 5.20
C PHE A 310 12.04 -22.13 5.93
N LEU A 311 12.48 -22.83 6.99
CA LEU A 311 13.76 -22.58 7.66
C LEU A 311 14.95 -23.22 6.94
N LYS A 312 14.70 -24.07 5.94
CA LYS A 312 15.76 -24.64 5.11
C LYS A 312 16.41 -23.52 4.29
N LYS A 313 17.72 -23.60 4.09
CA LYS A 313 18.49 -22.63 3.28
C LYS A 313 18.23 -22.70 1.76
N CYS A 314 17.14 -23.33 1.32
CA CYS A 314 16.74 -23.35 -0.09
C CYS A 314 15.78 -22.19 -0.36
N GLY A 315 15.85 -21.60 -1.56
CA GLY A 315 14.90 -20.57 -1.97
C GLY A 315 13.47 -21.13 -2.05
N ILE A 316 12.50 -20.23 -1.96
CA ILE A 316 11.07 -20.59 -1.90
C ILE A 316 10.56 -21.19 -3.21
N VAL A 317 11.12 -20.78 -4.35
CA VAL A 317 10.75 -21.29 -5.67
C VAL A 317 11.24 -22.73 -5.83
N GLU A 318 12.49 -23.00 -5.43
CA GLU A 318 13.07 -24.34 -5.41
C GLU A 318 12.30 -25.24 -4.44
N LEU A 319 11.95 -24.72 -3.26
CA LEU A 319 11.12 -25.46 -2.31
C LEU A 319 9.74 -25.81 -2.89
N ALA A 320 9.09 -24.90 -3.60
CA ALA A 320 7.81 -25.17 -4.23
C ALA A 320 7.94 -26.22 -5.34
N ALA A 321 9.02 -26.19 -6.13
CA ALA A 321 9.31 -27.22 -7.13
C ALA A 321 9.52 -28.59 -6.48
N ASP A 322 10.32 -28.69 -5.42
CA ASP A 322 10.54 -29.91 -4.64
C ASP A 322 9.22 -30.48 -4.07
N LEU A 323 8.31 -29.61 -3.62
CA LEU A 323 7.01 -30.01 -3.11
C LEU A 323 6.08 -30.47 -4.23
N ARG A 324 6.07 -29.80 -5.37
CA ARG A 324 5.32 -30.21 -6.57
C ARG A 324 5.77 -31.59 -7.04
N GLU A 325 7.08 -31.85 -7.11
CA GLU A 325 7.62 -33.15 -7.52
C GLU A 325 7.16 -34.29 -6.58
N ARG A 326 7.08 -34.02 -5.27
CA ARG A 326 6.71 -35.04 -4.26
C ARG A 326 5.21 -35.27 -4.12
N TYR A 327 4.40 -34.23 -4.31
CA TYR A 327 2.97 -34.26 -3.97
C TYR A 327 2.03 -33.99 -5.15
N GLY A 328 2.57 -33.65 -6.33
CA GLY A 328 1.81 -33.35 -7.54
C GLY A 328 1.45 -31.87 -7.70
N ASP A 329 0.65 -31.56 -8.72
CA ASP A 329 0.30 -30.18 -9.10
C ASP A 329 -0.57 -29.45 -8.09
N VAL A 330 -1.29 -30.18 -7.23
CA VAL A 330 -2.08 -29.63 -6.12
C VAL A 330 -1.61 -30.25 -4.83
N TYR A 331 -1.05 -29.45 -3.94
CA TYR A 331 -0.60 -29.90 -2.63
C TYR A 331 -1.00 -28.92 -1.52
N SER A 332 -0.97 -29.40 -0.28
CA SER A 332 -1.35 -28.62 0.90
C SER A 332 -0.24 -28.52 1.95
N LEU A 333 -0.17 -27.35 2.56
CA LEU A 333 0.69 -26.99 3.68
C LEU A 333 -0.18 -26.46 4.82
N TYR A 334 0.22 -26.71 6.05
CA TYR A 334 -0.36 -26.07 7.22
C TYR A 334 0.62 -25.04 7.78
N LEU A 335 0.27 -23.76 7.76
CA LEU A 335 1.06 -22.71 8.43
C LEU A 335 0.42 -22.43 9.79
N GLY A 336 1.02 -22.97 10.85
CA GLY A 336 0.34 -23.09 12.14
C GLY A 336 -0.93 -23.93 12.02
N ASN A 337 -2.10 -23.32 12.27
CA ASN A 337 -3.40 -23.94 12.11
C ASN A 337 -4.11 -23.61 10.77
N LYS A 338 -3.52 -22.76 9.92
CA LYS A 338 -4.11 -22.34 8.66
C LYS A 338 -3.75 -23.31 7.53
N LEU A 339 -4.75 -23.78 6.81
CA LEU A 339 -4.57 -24.60 5.61
C LEU A 339 -4.23 -23.70 4.42
N MET A 340 -3.13 -24.02 3.74
CA MET A 340 -2.69 -23.44 2.49
C MET A 340 -2.67 -24.52 1.42
N ILE A 341 -3.19 -24.22 0.23
CA ILE A 341 -3.23 -25.10 -0.93
C ILE A 341 -2.51 -24.39 -2.08
N VAL A 342 -1.53 -25.06 -2.67
CA VAL A 342 -0.74 -24.54 -3.80
C VAL A 342 -1.16 -25.24 -5.07
N VAL A 343 -1.39 -24.47 -6.13
CA VAL A 343 -1.83 -24.95 -7.45
C VAL A 343 -0.75 -24.60 -8.48
N ASN A 344 -0.25 -25.59 -9.22
CA ASN A 344 0.95 -25.42 -10.07
C ASN A 344 0.71 -25.61 -11.58
N SER A 345 -0.28 -26.42 -11.99
CA SER A 345 -0.57 -26.62 -13.42
C SER A 345 -1.31 -25.41 -13.99
N LEU A 346 -0.96 -24.98 -15.21
CA LEU A 346 -1.64 -23.88 -15.91
C LEU A 346 -3.14 -24.14 -16.02
N ASP A 347 -3.55 -25.36 -16.38
CA ASP A 347 -4.96 -25.72 -16.55
C ASP A 347 -5.72 -25.62 -15.24
N LEU A 348 -5.12 -26.08 -14.14
CA LEU A 348 -5.72 -25.97 -12.80
C LEU A 348 -5.75 -24.54 -12.28
N ILE A 349 -4.76 -23.71 -12.64
CA ILE A 349 -4.78 -22.28 -12.34
C ILE A 349 -5.91 -21.62 -13.13
N LYS A 350 -6.11 -21.95 -14.41
CA LYS A 350 -7.26 -21.46 -15.19
C LYS A 350 -8.59 -21.93 -14.59
N GLU A 351 -8.72 -23.21 -14.27
CA GLU A 351 -9.93 -23.76 -13.65
C GLU A 351 -10.26 -23.05 -12.34
N ALA A 352 -9.28 -22.87 -11.45
CA ALA A 352 -9.50 -22.27 -10.14
C ALA A 352 -9.73 -20.75 -10.20
N PHE A 353 -8.96 -20.01 -11.00
CA PHE A 353 -8.95 -18.54 -10.96
C PHE A 353 -9.80 -17.88 -12.04
N VAL A 354 -10.18 -18.61 -13.10
CA VAL A 354 -11.04 -18.14 -14.18
C VAL A 354 -12.38 -18.86 -14.13
N THR A 355 -12.42 -20.17 -14.39
CA THR A 355 -13.68 -20.94 -14.49
C THR A 355 -14.46 -20.96 -13.17
N GLN A 356 -13.77 -21.19 -12.05
CA GLN A 356 -14.33 -21.14 -10.70
C GLN A 356 -13.96 -19.82 -9.98
N GLY A 357 -13.57 -18.79 -10.75
CA GLY A 357 -12.97 -17.57 -10.24
C GLY A 357 -13.82 -16.81 -9.20
N ASP A 358 -15.16 -16.86 -9.33
CA ASP A 358 -16.10 -16.23 -8.39
C ASP A 358 -16.03 -16.82 -6.98
N ALA A 359 -15.73 -18.12 -6.86
CA ALA A 359 -15.49 -18.74 -5.57
C ALA A 359 -14.16 -18.25 -4.96
N LEU A 360 -13.17 -17.84 -5.77
CA LEU A 360 -11.80 -17.51 -5.36
C LEU A 360 -11.46 -16.00 -5.45
N LEU A 361 -12.47 -15.14 -5.30
CA LEU A 361 -12.28 -13.68 -5.30
C LEU A 361 -11.75 -13.13 -3.98
N ASP A 362 -11.97 -13.83 -2.87
CA ASP A 362 -11.64 -13.29 -1.56
C ASP A 362 -10.14 -13.39 -1.25
N ARG A 363 -9.72 -12.54 -0.31
CA ARG A 363 -8.40 -12.52 0.31
C ARG A 363 -8.47 -13.13 1.71
N PRO A 364 -7.43 -13.86 2.15
CA PRO A 364 -7.33 -14.31 3.53
C PRO A 364 -7.41 -13.13 4.49
N GLN A 365 -8.14 -13.30 5.60
CA GLN A 365 -8.32 -12.28 6.62
C GLN A 365 -7.58 -12.65 7.91
N GLY A 366 -7.14 -11.63 8.68
CA GLY A 366 -6.64 -11.81 10.04
C GLY A 366 -5.67 -10.72 10.49
N LEU A 367 -5.04 -10.93 11.66
CA LEU A 367 -4.35 -9.90 12.42
C LEU A 367 -3.28 -9.10 11.64
N ALA A 368 -2.45 -9.77 10.82
CA ALA A 368 -1.44 -9.06 10.02
C ALA A 368 -2.06 -8.15 8.95
N TYR A 369 -3.14 -8.60 8.31
CA TYR A 369 -3.87 -7.81 7.31
C TYR A 369 -4.59 -6.63 7.97
N GLU A 370 -5.18 -6.84 9.13
CA GLU A 370 -5.81 -5.77 9.93
C GLU A 370 -4.80 -4.72 10.37
N ILE A 371 -3.62 -5.12 10.87
CA ILE A 371 -2.56 -4.19 11.31
C ILE A 371 -2.08 -3.32 10.15
N PHE A 372 -1.91 -3.90 8.95
CA PHE A 372 -1.33 -3.17 7.82
C PHE A 372 -2.32 -2.37 7.00
N THR A 373 -3.51 -2.90 6.78
CA THR A 373 -4.47 -2.31 5.85
C THR A 373 -5.69 -1.74 6.55
N LYS A 374 -5.89 -2.03 7.85
CA LYS A 374 -7.13 -1.72 8.58
C LYS A 374 -8.38 -2.20 7.82
N ASN A 375 -8.26 -3.26 7.02
CA ASN A 375 -9.29 -3.76 6.10
C ASN A 375 -9.77 -2.70 5.08
N LYS A 376 -8.89 -1.77 4.68
CA LYS A 376 -9.11 -0.74 3.66
C LYS A 376 -8.26 -1.01 2.42
N GLY A 377 -8.50 -0.25 1.36
CA GLY A 377 -7.74 -0.34 0.11
C GLY A 377 -8.40 -1.24 -0.94
N VAL A 378 -7.58 -1.78 -1.84
CA VAL A 378 -8.02 -2.57 -3.00
C VAL A 378 -7.34 -3.95 -3.07
N ILE A 379 -6.13 -4.10 -2.51
CA ILE A 379 -5.38 -5.36 -2.60
C ILE A 379 -5.97 -6.43 -1.67
N ASN A 380 -6.26 -6.08 -0.40
CA ASN A 380 -6.65 -7.01 0.66
C ASN A 380 -8.14 -6.96 1.06
N THR A 381 -8.92 -6.08 0.43
CA THR A 381 -10.37 -5.95 0.65
C THR A 381 -11.15 -7.01 -0.15
N ASN A 382 -12.38 -7.29 0.27
CA ASN A 382 -13.27 -8.31 -0.30
C ASN A 382 -14.67 -7.74 -0.61
N GLY A 383 -15.49 -8.52 -1.31
CA GLY A 383 -16.90 -8.20 -1.55
C GLY A 383 -17.13 -6.91 -2.34
N LYS A 384 -18.13 -6.13 -1.92
CA LYS A 384 -18.54 -4.88 -2.60
C LYS A 384 -17.44 -3.82 -2.58
N GLN A 385 -16.76 -3.63 -1.45
CA GLN A 385 -15.70 -2.62 -1.30
C GLN A 385 -14.58 -2.81 -2.32
N TRP A 386 -14.12 -4.06 -2.49
CA TRP A 386 -13.11 -4.35 -3.51
C TRP A 386 -13.62 -4.10 -4.93
N ARG A 387 -14.84 -4.56 -5.26
CA ARG A 387 -15.42 -4.38 -6.60
C ARG A 387 -15.54 -2.91 -6.98
N ASP A 388 -16.08 -2.11 -6.06
CA ASP A 388 -16.28 -0.68 -6.28
C ASP A 388 -14.95 0.07 -6.41
N HIS A 389 -13.98 -0.16 -5.51
CA HIS A 389 -12.66 0.47 -5.62
C HIS A 389 -11.91 0.03 -6.87
N ARG A 390 -11.94 -1.27 -7.21
CA ARG A 390 -11.26 -1.75 -8.42
C ARG A 390 -11.84 -1.10 -9.66
N ARG A 391 -13.18 -1.11 -9.81
CA ARG A 391 -13.86 -0.49 -10.95
C ARG A 391 -13.55 1.00 -11.03
N PHE A 392 -13.65 1.70 -9.90
CA PHE A 392 -13.34 3.12 -9.81
C PHE A 392 -11.91 3.41 -10.27
N ILE A 393 -10.90 2.72 -9.72
CA ILE A 393 -9.50 2.95 -10.07
C ILE A 393 -9.23 2.62 -11.54
N MET A 394 -9.81 1.54 -12.07
CA MET A 394 -9.64 1.19 -13.49
C MET A 394 -10.20 2.27 -14.41
N HIS A 395 -11.42 2.75 -14.15
CA HIS A 395 -12.02 3.84 -14.92
C HIS A 395 -11.17 5.11 -14.85
N THR A 396 -10.79 5.51 -13.65
CA THR A 396 -9.98 6.73 -13.47
C THR A 396 -8.58 6.61 -14.06
N PHE A 397 -8.00 5.41 -14.12
CA PHE A 397 -6.75 5.18 -14.83
C PHE A 397 -6.92 5.42 -16.34
N LEU A 398 -8.01 4.95 -16.94
CA LEU A 398 -8.33 5.22 -18.34
C LEU A 398 -8.54 6.73 -18.58
N ASP A 399 -9.30 7.41 -17.71
CA ASP A 399 -9.57 8.85 -17.81
C ASP A 399 -8.27 9.69 -17.80
N PHE A 400 -7.27 9.27 -17.01
CA PHE A 400 -5.96 9.94 -16.93
C PHE A 400 -4.92 9.35 -17.90
N GLY A 401 -5.39 8.66 -18.94
CA GLY A 401 -4.58 8.27 -20.09
C GLY A 401 -3.80 6.96 -19.92
N VAL A 402 -3.98 6.20 -18.84
CA VAL A 402 -3.31 4.89 -18.68
C VAL A 402 -3.78 3.94 -19.78
N GLY A 403 -2.88 3.61 -20.71
CA GLY A 403 -3.19 2.81 -21.90
C GLY A 403 -3.39 3.61 -23.17
N GLN A 404 -3.32 4.95 -23.09
CA GLN A 404 -3.39 5.87 -24.22
C GLN A 404 -2.06 6.67 -24.34
N ASP A 405 -1.91 7.39 -25.45
CA ASP A 405 -0.75 8.26 -25.71
C ASP A 405 -0.58 9.34 -24.62
N ALA A 406 -1.64 9.71 -23.90
CA ALA A 406 -1.58 10.68 -22.81
C ALA A 406 -0.71 10.22 -21.62
N LEU A 407 -0.59 8.92 -21.33
CA LEU A 407 0.32 8.42 -20.30
C LEU A 407 1.78 8.61 -20.70
N GLU A 408 2.10 8.58 -22.00
CA GLU A 408 3.46 8.86 -22.48
C GLU A 408 3.94 10.24 -22.03
N ASN A 409 3.07 11.26 -22.07
CA ASN A 409 3.40 12.61 -21.59
C ASN A 409 3.76 12.65 -20.10
N THR A 410 3.27 11.69 -19.32
CA THR A 410 3.62 11.52 -17.90
C THR A 410 4.95 10.79 -17.73
N VAL A 411 5.24 9.77 -18.54
CA VAL A 411 6.43 8.92 -18.40
C VAL A 411 7.68 9.55 -19.03
N SER A 412 7.54 10.23 -20.18
CA SER A 412 8.64 10.78 -20.98
C SER A 412 9.57 11.74 -20.21
N PRO A 413 9.06 12.69 -19.38
CA PRO A 413 9.93 13.53 -18.55
C PRO A 413 10.74 12.72 -17.54
N GLU A 414 10.15 11.66 -16.96
CA GLU A 414 10.83 10.79 -16.00
C GLU A 414 11.90 9.92 -16.66
N ILE A 415 11.67 9.47 -17.89
CA ILE A 415 12.66 8.80 -18.72
C ILE A 415 13.84 9.73 -19.04
N ALA A 416 13.56 10.96 -19.46
CA ALA A 416 14.61 11.93 -19.75
C ALA A 416 15.53 12.17 -18.54
N ARG A 417 14.93 12.30 -17.34
CA ARG A 417 15.69 12.42 -16.09
C ARG A 417 16.48 11.16 -15.77
N LEU A 418 15.91 9.97 -15.97
CA LEU A 418 16.61 8.70 -15.77
C LEU A 418 17.84 8.60 -16.68
N VAL A 419 17.65 8.78 -17.98
CA VAL A 419 18.73 8.71 -18.98
C VAL A 419 19.81 9.74 -18.66
N GLN A 420 19.43 10.98 -18.34
CA GLN A 420 20.40 12.01 -17.97
C GLN A 420 21.18 11.63 -16.70
N SER A 421 20.51 11.11 -15.67
CA SER A 421 21.19 10.67 -14.44
C SER A 421 22.19 9.54 -14.68
N VAL A 422 21.93 8.65 -15.64
CA VAL A 422 22.85 7.57 -16.03
C VAL A 422 23.99 8.10 -16.89
N ARG A 423 23.72 9.06 -17.78
CA ARG A 423 24.72 9.73 -18.60
C ARG A 423 25.73 10.51 -17.75
N ASP A 424 25.27 11.18 -16.69
CA ASP A 424 26.11 11.95 -15.76
C ASP A 424 27.12 11.08 -15.00
N LEU A 425 26.94 9.75 -14.98
CA LEU A 425 27.90 8.81 -14.40
C LEU A 425 29.13 8.58 -15.29
N ASP A 426 29.09 9.00 -16.57
CA ASP A 426 30.21 8.91 -17.52
C ASP A 426 30.85 7.50 -17.59
N GLY A 427 30.01 6.46 -17.65
CA GLY A 427 30.45 5.07 -17.70
C GLY A 427 30.94 4.48 -16.37
N ALA A 428 30.86 5.23 -15.26
CA ALA A 428 31.16 4.70 -13.94
C ALA A 428 30.17 3.58 -13.54
N PRO A 429 30.63 2.51 -12.87
CA PRO A 429 29.74 1.46 -12.40
C PRO A 429 28.70 2.00 -11.41
N PHE A 430 27.42 1.62 -11.56
CA PHE A 430 26.34 2.05 -10.67
C PHE A 430 25.36 0.92 -10.37
N ASP A 431 24.61 1.06 -9.28
CA ASP A 431 23.48 0.18 -8.95
C ASP A 431 22.21 0.74 -9.62
N PRO A 432 21.57 0.00 -10.54
CA PRO A 432 20.37 0.48 -11.23
C PRO A 432 19.12 0.50 -10.34
N CYS A 433 19.15 -0.12 -9.15
CA CYS A 433 17.99 -0.29 -8.29
C CYS A 433 17.34 1.04 -7.92
N ASP A 434 18.12 1.96 -7.35
CA ASP A 434 17.60 3.25 -6.86
C ASP A 434 17.06 4.11 -8.01
N ALA A 435 17.83 4.22 -9.10
CA ALA A 435 17.45 5.03 -10.26
C ALA A 435 16.10 4.57 -10.84
N LEU A 436 15.94 3.26 -11.07
CA LEU A 436 14.71 2.67 -11.60
C LEU A 436 13.53 2.79 -10.63
N ARG A 437 13.76 2.62 -9.32
CA ARG A 437 12.73 2.81 -8.29
C ARG A 437 12.25 4.26 -8.23
N PHE A 438 13.15 5.23 -8.28
CA PHE A 438 12.76 6.64 -8.28
C PHE A 438 11.96 7.01 -9.53
N THR A 439 12.34 6.51 -10.69
CA THR A 439 11.59 6.73 -11.94
C THR A 439 10.18 6.14 -11.83
N ALA A 440 10.04 4.86 -11.48
CA ALA A 440 8.73 4.22 -11.33
C ALA A 440 7.87 4.90 -10.27
N ALA A 441 8.47 5.30 -9.14
CA ALA A 441 7.76 6.01 -8.08
C ALA A 441 7.23 7.37 -8.55
N ARG A 442 8.01 8.15 -9.31
CA ARG A 442 7.56 9.45 -9.84
C ARG A 442 6.43 9.29 -10.83
N VAL A 443 6.49 8.29 -11.72
CA VAL A 443 5.39 8.00 -12.66
C VAL A 443 4.10 7.72 -11.91
N ILE A 444 4.10 6.77 -10.97
CA ILE A 444 2.86 6.44 -10.24
C ILE A 444 2.38 7.63 -9.40
N PHE A 445 3.27 8.41 -8.78
CA PHE A 445 2.88 9.61 -8.04
C PHE A 445 2.28 10.71 -8.93
N LYS A 446 2.75 10.83 -10.17
CA LYS A 446 2.16 11.73 -11.16
C LYS A 446 0.73 11.27 -11.50
N VAL A 447 0.52 9.98 -11.74
CA VAL A 447 -0.83 9.42 -12.00
C VAL A 447 -1.78 9.60 -10.81
N ILE A 448 -1.32 9.35 -9.57
CA ILE A 448 -2.21 9.35 -8.40
C ILE A 448 -2.42 10.73 -7.76
N LEU A 449 -1.46 11.65 -7.86
CA LEU A 449 -1.46 12.95 -7.17
C LEU A 449 -1.20 14.16 -8.09
N ASN A 450 -0.95 13.95 -9.38
CA ASN A 450 -0.42 14.96 -10.30
C ASN A 450 0.88 15.62 -9.79
N LYS A 451 1.70 14.90 -9.01
CA LYS A 451 2.87 15.46 -8.32
C LYS A 451 4.19 14.98 -8.91
N SER A 452 5.00 15.94 -9.37
CA SER A 452 6.39 15.73 -9.76
C SER A 452 7.31 16.09 -8.58
N PHE A 453 7.95 15.09 -7.96
CA PHE A 453 8.86 15.29 -6.82
C PHE A 453 10.23 15.84 -7.29
N GLU A 454 10.36 17.17 -7.29
CA GLU A 454 11.55 17.89 -7.79
C GLU A 454 12.33 18.63 -6.69
N GLY A 455 13.61 18.93 -6.96
CA GLY A 455 14.45 19.73 -6.07
C GLY A 455 14.54 19.18 -4.64
N GLU A 456 14.23 20.03 -3.66
CA GLU A 456 14.26 19.67 -2.23
C GLU A 456 13.22 18.58 -1.85
N GLU A 457 12.14 18.42 -2.64
CA GLU A 457 11.13 17.37 -2.39
C GLU A 457 11.60 15.97 -2.84
N LYS A 458 12.71 15.86 -3.57
CA LYS A 458 13.34 14.56 -3.88
C LYS A 458 13.70 13.78 -2.61
N ALA A 459 14.19 14.49 -1.59
CA ALA A 459 14.54 13.88 -0.30
C ALA A 459 13.30 13.30 0.42
N ASP A 460 12.12 13.90 0.24
CA ASP A 460 10.88 13.37 0.82
C ASP A 460 10.47 12.05 0.13
N LEU A 461 10.64 11.97 -1.19
CA LEU A 461 10.41 10.73 -1.95
C LEU A 461 11.40 9.63 -1.54
N GLU A 462 12.69 9.96 -1.40
CA GLU A 462 13.73 9.06 -0.88
C GLU A 462 13.38 8.50 0.49
N MET A 463 12.99 9.36 1.43
CA MET A 463 12.57 8.95 2.77
C MET A 463 11.32 8.08 2.73
N PHE A 464 10.36 8.39 1.85
CA PHE A 464 9.14 7.61 1.70
C PHE A 464 9.44 6.19 1.20
N ILE A 465 10.24 6.04 0.13
CA ILE A 465 10.62 4.74 -0.43
C ILE A 465 11.43 3.92 0.59
N ALA A 466 12.38 4.55 1.29
CA ALA A 466 13.14 3.85 2.33
C ALA A 466 12.24 3.37 3.49
N ALA A 467 11.24 4.17 3.87
CA ALA A 467 10.28 3.79 4.91
C ALA A 467 9.40 2.62 4.47
N THR A 468 8.89 2.63 3.23
CA THR A 468 8.07 1.52 2.70
C THR A 468 8.89 0.23 2.59
N ASP A 469 10.15 0.29 2.18
CA ASP A 469 11.04 -0.89 2.16
C ASP A 469 11.23 -1.49 3.55
N SER A 470 11.43 -0.65 4.58
CA SER A 470 11.53 -1.14 5.97
C SER A 470 10.25 -1.86 6.42
N VAL A 471 9.09 -1.43 5.95
CA VAL A 471 7.81 -2.08 6.25
C VAL A 471 7.66 -3.41 5.50
N ILE A 472 8.01 -3.45 4.22
CA ILE A 472 7.97 -4.66 3.38
C ILE A 472 8.90 -5.75 3.94
N GLN A 473 10.11 -5.39 4.37
CA GLN A 473 11.04 -6.32 5.00
C GLN A 473 10.49 -6.92 6.31
N SER A 474 9.57 -6.21 6.97
CA SER A 474 8.92 -6.67 8.20
C SER A 474 7.77 -7.66 7.96
N PHE A 475 7.37 -7.87 6.69
CA PHE A 475 6.24 -8.73 6.34
C PHE A 475 6.46 -10.19 6.75
N GLY A 476 7.70 -10.68 6.74
CA GLY A 476 8.04 -12.04 7.20
C GLY A 476 7.74 -12.25 8.70
N VAL A 477 8.09 -11.26 9.54
CA VAL A 477 7.79 -11.28 10.98
C VAL A 477 6.29 -11.24 11.23
N LEU A 478 5.56 -10.43 10.48
CA LEU A 478 4.11 -10.28 10.64
C LEU A 478 3.34 -11.49 10.12
N SER A 479 3.82 -12.11 9.05
CA SER A 479 3.35 -13.40 8.58
C SER A 479 3.56 -14.48 9.65
N ALA A 480 4.72 -14.52 10.31
CA ALA A 480 4.97 -15.44 11.41
C ALA A 480 4.01 -15.22 12.59
N LEU A 481 3.73 -13.96 12.97
CA LEU A 481 2.73 -13.63 14.00
C LEU A 481 1.30 -14.03 13.58
N HIS A 482 0.96 -13.92 12.30
CA HIS A 482 -0.35 -14.32 11.78
C HIS A 482 -0.55 -15.83 11.85
N PHE A 483 0.44 -16.62 11.45
CA PHE A 483 0.36 -18.08 11.45
C PHE A 483 0.61 -18.68 12.84
N VAL A 484 1.33 -17.97 13.71
CA VAL A 484 1.75 -18.44 15.03
C VAL A 484 1.51 -17.36 16.09
N PRO A 485 0.25 -17.08 16.46
CA PRO A 485 -0.09 -15.94 17.33
C PRO A 485 0.58 -15.95 18.70
N PHE A 486 0.90 -17.13 19.24
CA PHE A 486 1.55 -17.26 20.56
C PHE A 486 2.97 -16.67 20.60
N ILE A 487 3.63 -16.50 19.45
CA ILE A 487 4.93 -15.81 19.36
C ILE A 487 4.78 -14.35 19.80
N GLY A 488 3.62 -13.73 19.56
CA GLY A 488 3.32 -12.36 19.98
C GLY A 488 3.12 -12.20 21.50
N MET A 489 3.03 -13.30 22.26
CA MET A 489 2.93 -13.27 23.73
C MET A 489 4.30 -13.22 24.42
N LEU A 490 5.41 -13.31 23.66
CA LEU A 490 6.75 -13.23 24.22
C LEU A 490 7.01 -11.82 24.78
N PRO A 491 7.46 -11.69 26.04
CA PRO A 491 7.69 -10.38 26.65
C PRO A 491 8.87 -9.64 25.99
N GLY A 492 8.68 -8.35 25.71
CA GLY A 492 9.68 -7.45 25.12
C GLY A 492 9.42 -7.08 23.66
N ASN A 493 10.13 -6.07 23.15
CA ASN A 493 10.05 -5.64 21.73
C ASN A 493 10.90 -6.55 20.83
N VAL A 494 10.79 -7.88 21.00
CA VAL A 494 11.64 -8.90 20.33
C VAL A 494 11.57 -8.81 18.80
N PHE A 495 10.45 -8.29 18.28
CA PHE A 495 10.15 -8.17 16.86
C PHE A 495 10.18 -6.72 16.34
N ASN A 496 10.67 -5.77 17.15
CA ASN A 496 10.70 -4.33 16.79
C ASN A 496 9.35 -3.77 16.33
N MET A 497 8.24 -4.25 16.89
CA MET A 497 6.87 -3.84 16.54
C MET A 497 6.63 -2.34 16.73
N ASP A 498 7.27 -1.72 17.72
CA ASP A 498 7.18 -0.26 17.92
C ASP A 498 7.79 0.52 16.77
N LYS A 499 8.91 0.03 16.22
CA LYS A 499 9.55 0.62 15.03
C LYS A 499 8.64 0.48 13.82
N ILE A 500 8.09 -0.72 13.59
CA ILE A 500 7.16 -0.98 12.47
C ILE A 500 5.96 -0.04 12.54
N LYS A 501 5.32 0.09 13.72
CA LYS A 501 4.19 1.01 13.92
C LYS A 501 4.59 2.47 13.76
N ALA A 502 5.79 2.87 14.20
CA ALA A 502 6.27 4.24 14.03
C ALA A 502 6.51 4.58 12.54
N THR A 503 7.10 3.66 11.79
CA THR A 503 7.32 3.79 10.34
C THR A 503 6.00 3.82 9.58
N ASP A 504 5.04 2.95 9.91
CA ASP A 504 3.69 2.99 9.32
C ASP A 504 2.99 4.34 9.57
N ARG A 505 3.06 4.87 10.80
CA ARG A 505 2.53 6.22 11.11
C ARG A 505 3.19 7.31 10.27
N GLN A 506 4.49 7.23 10.04
CA GLN A 506 5.22 8.21 9.23
C GLN A 506 4.77 8.18 7.76
N ILE A 507 4.64 6.98 7.18
CA ILE A 507 4.16 6.76 5.81
C ILE A 507 2.73 7.28 5.64
N ARG A 508 1.83 6.91 6.56
CA ARG A 508 0.44 7.36 6.53
C ARG A 508 0.33 8.87 6.68
N LYS A 509 1.08 9.46 7.61
CA LYS A 509 1.11 10.92 7.78
C LYS A 509 1.54 11.63 6.49
N PHE A 510 2.55 11.11 5.81
CA PHE A 510 2.97 11.66 4.51
C PHE A 510 1.82 11.62 3.49
N MET A 511 1.10 10.49 3.39
CA MET A 511 -0.05 10.35 2.48
C MET A 511 -1.21 11.28 2.84
N HIS A 512 -1.55 11.40 4.13
CA HIS A 512 -2.57 12.37 4.58
C HIS A 512 -2.21 13.80 4.17
N CYS A 513 -0.96 14.22 4.36
CA CYS A 513 -0.52 15.53 3.92
C CYS A 513 -0.65 15.73 2.39
N GLN A 514 -0.53 14.67 1.59
CA GLN A 514 -0.80 14.77 0.15
C GLN A 514 -2.31 14.90 -0.14
N VAL A 515 -3.17 14.13 0.56
CA VAL A 515 -4.63 14.28 0.43
C VAL A 515 -5.08 15.69 0.79
N GLU A 516 -4.59 16.25 1.91
CA GLU A 516 -4.91 17.61 2.33
C GLU A 516 -4.56 18.64 1.25
N ARG A 517 -3.41 18.50 0.59
CA ARG A 517 -3.03 19.36 -0.53
C ARG A 517 -4.00 19.25 -1.71
N ARG A 518 -4.46 18.03 -2.04
CA ARG A 518 -5.45 17.82 -3.11
C ARG A 518 -6.82 18.39 -2.75
N VAL A 519 -7.26 18.25 -1.50
CA VAL A 519 -8.52 18.87 -1.03
C VAL A 519 -8.48 20.39 -1.20
N ILE A 520 -7.37 21.03 -0.80
CA ILE A 520 -7.20 22.48 -0.96
C ILE A 520 -7.20 22.87 -2.44
N HIS A 521 -6.56 22.07 -3.30
CA HIS A 521 -6.54 22.32 -4.74
C HIS A 521 -7.94 22.23 -5.34
N LEU A 522 -8.67 21.13 -5.10
CA LEU A 522 -10.04 20.94 -5.58
C LEU A 522 -10.98 22.04 -5.12
N ALA A 523 -10.86 22.48 -3.87
CA ALA A 523 -11.67 23.59 -3.36
C ALA A 523 -11.36 24.93 -4.05
N ALA A 524 -10.15 25.10 -4.60
CA ALA A 524 -9.73 26.32 -5.28
C ALA A 524 -10.00 26.30 -6.79
N THR A 525 -9.94 25.14 -7.46
CA THR A 525 -10.01 25.05 -8.92
C THR A 525 -11.22 24.29 -9.44
N GLY A 526 -11.81 23.36 -8.67
CA GLY A 526 -12.84 22.42 -9.15
C GLY A 526 -12.31 21.32 -10.08
N ASP A 527 -11.16 21.54 -10.72
CA ASP A 527 -10.57 20.62 -11.70
C ASP A 527 -10.03 19.32 -11.09
N GLN A 528 -10.40 18.19 -11.70
CA GLN A 528 -9.86 16.87 -11.38
C GLN A 528 -8.67 16.56 -12.30
N GLN A 529 -7.50 16.33 -11.72
CA GLN A 529 -6.24 16.15 -12.47
C GLN A 529 -5.54 14.82 -12.16
N CYS A 530 -6.03 14.06 -11.19
CA CYS A 530 -5.46 12.77 -10.82
C CYS A 530 -6.47 11.88 -10.06
N LEU A 531 -6.07 10.63 -9.84
CA LEU A 531 -6.89 9.64 -9.10
C LEU A 531 -7.43 10.19 -7.77
N ALA A 532 -6.56 10.84 -6.97
CA ALA A 532 -6.96 11.36 -5.67
C ALA A 532 -8.08 12.40 -5.78
N ASP A 533 -8.09 13.21 -6.82
CA ASP A 533 -9.13 14.23 -7.00
C ASP A 533 -10.47 13.60 -7.33
N SER A 534 -10.49 12.70 -8.31
CA SER A 534 -11.71 11.98 -8.68
C SER A 534 -12.27 11.19 -7.51
N TYR A 535 -11.40 10.64 -6.67
CA TYR A 535 -11.82 9.92 -5.46
C TYR A 535 -12.43 10.88 -4.43
N LEU A 536 -11.82 12.04 -4.20
CA LEU A 536 -12.36 13.07 -3.30
C LEU A 536 -13.71 13.60 -3.81
N HIS A 537 -13.81 13.88 -5.11
CA HIS A 537 -15.06 14.26 -5.76
C HIS A 537 -16.13 13.18 -5.59
N ARG A 538 -15.76 11.89 -5.72
CA ARG A 538 -16.67 10.77 -5.46
C ARG A 538 -17.18 10.74 -4.02
N ILE A 539 -16.31 10.97 -3.04
CA ILE A 539 -16.72 11.06 -1.62
C ILE A 539 -17.77 12.16 -1.43
N GLN A 540 -17.59 13.31 -2.09
CA GLN A 540 -18.52 14.44 -1.99
C GLN A 540 -19.85 14.15 -2.69
N ALA A 541 -19.81 13.56 -3.88
CA ALA A 541 -21.01 13.18 -4.62
C ALA A 541 -21.85 12.16 -3.84
N ASP A 542 -21.22 11.15 -3.23
CA ASP A 542 -21.91 10.16 -2.39
C ASP A 542 -22.56 10.84 -1.17
N ARG A 543 -21.87 11.82 -0.56
CA ARG A 543 -22.40 12.61 0.56
C ARG A 543 -23.61 13.47 0.16
N ASN A 544 -23.52 14.18 -0.97
CA ASN A 544 -24.59 15.05 -1.45
C ASN A 544 -25.86 14.27 -1.80
N ARG A 545 -25.71 13.02 -2.24
CA ARG A 545 -26.84 12.10 -2.52
C ARG A 545 -27.46 11.47 -1.28
N GLY A 546 -26.93 11.75 -0.07
CA GLY A 546 -27.36 11.10 1.17
C GLY A 546 -27.05 9.59 1.21
N THR A 547 -26.23 9.11 0.27
CA THR A 547 -25.71 7.75 0.28
C THR A 547 -24.45 7.73 1.13
N ASP A 548 -24.59 7.46 2.43
CA ASP A 548 -23.46 7.15 3.31
C ASP A 548 -22.87 5.78 2.94
N SER A 549 -22.27 5.70 1.75
CA SER A 549 -21.50 4.55 1.30
C SER A 549 -20.20 4.54 2.09
N HIS A 550 -20.14 3.72 3.15
CA HIS A 550 -18.91 3.46 3.91
C HIS A 550 -17.76 2.87 3.06
N CYS A 551 -17.95 2.68 1.75
CA CYS A 551 -16.93 2.22 0.82
C CYS A 551 -15.88 3.31 0.55
N PHE A 552 -16.32 4.51 0.16
CA PHE A 552 -15.44 5.61 -0.23
C PHE A 552 -15.25 6.58 0.95
N ASP A 553 -14.05 6.57 1.53
CA ASP A 553 -13.66 7.50 2.59
C ASP A 553 -12.18 7.88 2.48
N VAL A 554 -11.78 8.93 3.21
CA VAL A 554 -10.41 9.49 3.16
C VAL A 554 -9.34 8.47 3.59
N GLU A 555 -9.61 7.64 4.59
CA GLU A 555 -8.64 6.62 5.03
C GLU A 555 -8.53 5.49 3.99
N ASN A 556 -9.63 5.16 3.29
CA ASN A 556 -9.62 4.25 2.16
C ASN A 556 -8.80 4.84 1.01
N LEU A 557 -8.97 6.13 0.70
CA LEU A 557 -8.13 6.82 -0.29
C LEU A 557 -6.64 6.76 0.09
N VAL A 558 -6.28 7.09 1.34
CA VAL A 558 -4.90 6.99 1.82
C VAL A 558 -4.34 5.58 1.66
N GLN A 559 -5.13 4.55 1.97
CA GLN A 559 -4.73 3.16 1.82
C GLN A 559 -4.59 2.77 0.34
N VAL A 560 -5.52 3.17 -0.53
CA VAL A 560 -5.47 2.95 -1.98
C VAL A 560 -4.21 3.57 -2.57
N MET A 561 -3.94 4.85 -2.28
CA MET A 561 -2.74 5.53 -2.78
C MET A 561 -1.45 4.84 -2.31
N LEU A 562 -1.38 4.44 -1.04
CA LEU A 562 -0.23 3.70 -0.52
C LEU A 562 -0.01 2.37 -1.25
N GLU A 563 -1.08 1.60 -1.45
CA GLU A 563 -1.04 0.33 -2.16
C GLU A 563 -0.59 0.49 -3.61
N LEU A 564 -1.12 1.50 -4.32
CA LEU A 564 -0.76 1.80 -5.70
C LEU A 564 0.71 2.22 -5.84
N VAL A 565 1.20 3.11 -4.96
CA VAL A 565 2.60 3.56 -5.00
C VAL A 565 3.56 2.41 -4.73
N VAL A 566 3.29 1.59 -3.69
CA VAL A 566 4.14 0.45 -3.37
C VAL A 566 4.15 -0.57 -4.51
N ALA A 567 2.97 -0.90 -5.06
CA ALA A 567 2.86 -1.87 -6.15
C ALA A 567 3.51 -1.37 -7.45
N GLY A 568 3.22 -0.14 -7.87
CA GLY A 568 3.76 0.44 -9.11
C GLY A 568 5.26 0.70 -9.05
N THR A 569 5.81 1.03 -7.87
CA THR A 569 7.25 1.27 -7.72
C THR A 569 8.06 -0.03 -7.72
N ASP A 570 7.73 -0.97 -6.84
CA ASP A 570 8.60 -2.12 -6.57
C ASP A 570 8.60 -3.12 -7.73
N THR A 571 7.43 -3.37 -8.34
CA THR A 571 7.27 -4.42 -9.36
C THR A 571 7.89 -4.02 -10.70
N THR A 572 7.63 -2.79 -11.18
CA THR A 572 8.19 -2.28 -12.43
C THR A 572 9.71 -2.13 -12.33
N ALA A 573 10.20 -1.48 -11.26
CA ALA A 573 11.64 -1.31 -11.07
C ALA A 573 12.37 -2.65 -10.95
N THR A 574 11.81 -3.64 -10.25
CA THR A 574 12.41 -4.99 -10.16
C THR A 574 12.47 -5.67 -11.52
N THR A 575 11.44 -5.53 -12.35
CA THR A 575 11.41 -6.12 -13.68
C THR A 575 12.43 -5.46 -14.61
N LEU A 576 12.57 -4.13 -14.56
CA LEU A 576 13.61 -3.40 -15.30
C LEU A 576 15.03 -3.71 -14.80
N GLN A 577 15.21 -3.95 -13.51
CA GLN A 577 16.49 -4.44 -12.99
C GLN A 577 16.84 -5.80 -13.58
N TRP A 578 15.89 -6.73 -13.67
CA TRP A 578 16.14 -8.01 -14.35
C TRP A 578 16.42 -7.81 -15.84
N PHE A 579 15.69 -6.91 -16.50
CA PHE A 579 15.90 -6.58 -17.92
C PHE A 579 17.35 -6.16 -18.19
N LEU A 580 17.85 -5.14 -17.48
CA LEU A 580 19.21 -4.64 -17.67
C LEU A 580 20.28 -5.71 -17.35
N LEU A 581 20.02 -6.54 -16.33
CA LEU A 581 20.90 -7.65 -15.98
C LEU A 581 20.95 -8.72 -17.09
N TYR A 582 19.80 -9.12 -17.64
CA TYR A 582 19.74 -10.08 -18.73
C TYR A 582 20.44 -9.54 -19.99
N LEU A 583 20.29 -8.26 -20.30
CA LEU A 583 21.02 -7.65 -21.43
C LEU A 583 22.54 -7.67 -21.22
N ALA A 584 23.01 -7.31 -20.03
CA ALA A 584 24.45 -7.29 -19.72
C ALA A 584 25.08 -8.70 -19.75
N LEU A 585 24.29 -9.73 -19.40
CA LEU A 585 24.71 -11.13 -19.45
C LEU A 585 24.57 -11.78 -20.83
N ASN A 586 23.80 -11.18 -21.75
CA ASN A 586 23.57 -11.68 -23.10
C ASN A 586 23.91 -10.60 -24.15
N PRO A 587 25.20 -10.27 -24.35
CA PRO A 587 25.60 -9.21 -25.28
C PRO A 587 25.09 -9.41 -26.72
N GLU A 588 24.99 -10.66 -27.18
CA GLU A 588 24.47 -10.99 -28.51
C GLU A 588 22.99 -10.58 -28.68
N GLU A 589 22.14 -10.86 -27.69
CA GLU A 589 20.74 -10.42 -27.72
C GLU A 589 20.64 -8.89 -27.58
N GLN A 590 21.52 -8.28 -26.78
CA GLN A 590 21.58 -6.81 -26.67
C GLN A 590 21.96 -6.16 -28.01
N SER A 591 22.94 -6.70 -28.73
CA SER A 591 23.32 -6.20 -30.06
C SER A 591 22.19 -6.35 -31.08
N ARG A 592 21.44 -7.46 -31.06
CA ARG A 592 20.27 -7.64 -31.94
C ARG A 592 19.15 -6.63 -31.64
N LEU A 593 18.95 -6.28 -30.38
CA LEU A 593 18.01 -5.24 -29.97
C LEU A 593 18.46 -3.84 -30.43
N HIS A 594 19.75 -3.55 -30.35
CA HIS A 594 20.32 -2.32 -30.91
C HIS A 594 20.15 -2.25 -32.43
N GLU A 595 20.41 -3.34 -33.15
CA GLU A 595 20.17 -3.44 -34.60
C GLU A 595 18.70 -3.20 -34.97
N GLU A 596 17.75 -3.73 -34.19
CA GLU A 596 16.31 -3.45 -34.40
C GLU A 596 16.00 -1.97 -34.23
N LEU A 597 16.45 -1.35 -33.14
CA LEU A 597 16.25 0.08 -32.88
C LEU A 597 16.81 0.93 -34.02
N ASP A 598 18.03 0.65 -34.46
CA ASP A 598 18.73 1.41 -35.50
C ASP A 598 18.02 1.26 -36.86
N ALA A 599 17.55 0.05 -37.17
CA ALA A 599 16.85 -0.24 -38.43
C ALA A 599 15.45 0.38 -38.49
N GLN A 600 14.69 0.36 -37.39
CA GLN A 600 13.29 0.80 -37.38
C GLN A 600 13.11 2.29 -37.11
N LEU A 601 14.03 2.90 -36.36
CA LEU A 601 13.96 4.32 -36.00
C LEU A 601 14.90 5.21 -36.84
N GLY A 602 15.85 4.61 -37.57
CA GLY A 602 16.71 5.26 -38.56
C GLY A 602 17.97 5.93 -37.99
N ASN A 603 19.14 5.64 -38.59
CA ASN A 603 20.46 6.11 -38.13
C ASN A 603 20.59 7.65 -37.98
N ALA A 604 20.00 8.46 -38.87
CA ALA A 604 20.09 9.92 -38.79
C ALA A 604 19.19 10.52 -37.71
N ALA A 605 18.12 9.81 -37.31
CA ALA A 605 17.22 10.21 -36.25
C ALA A 605 17.77 9.77 -34.88
N VAL A 606 18.34 8.58 -34.72
CA VAL A 606 18.90 8.12 -33.43
C VAL A 606 20.03 9.04 -32.92
N THR A 607 20.88 9.57 -33.79
CA THR A 607 22.00 10.45 -33.41
C THR A 607 21.59 11.89 -33.07
N LEU A 608 20.60 12.45 -33.78
CA LEU A 608 20.03 13.78 -33.51
C LEU A 608 19.00 13.74 -32.37
N ALA A 609 18.19 12.68 -32.29
CA ALA A 609 17.27 12.39 -31.18
C ALA A 609 18.05 12.18 -29.86
N HIS A 610 19.21 11.51 -29.91
CA HIS A 610 20.09 11.36 -28.75
C HIS A 610 20.54 12.68 -28.13
N MET A 611 20.87 13.64 -28.99
CA MET A 611 21.33 14.97 -28.56
C MET A 611 20.18 15.93 -28.24
N ALA A 612 19.00 15.70 -28.82
CA ALA A 612 17.79 16.50 -28.59
C ALA A 612 16.88 15.97 -27.45
N GLY A 613 17.16 14.78 -26.91
CA GLY A 613 16.35 14.16 -25.85
C GLY A 613 15.04 13.55 -26.34
N VAL A 614 15.02 13.04 -27.58
CA VAL A 614 13.85 12.38 -28.19
C VAL A 614 13.99 10.86 -28.01
N PHE A 615 13.04 10.26 -27.29
CA PHE A 615 13.03 8.83 -26.96
C PHE A 615 11.94 8.09 -27.73
N PRO A 616 12.02 6.75 -27.85
CA PRO A 616 10.97 5.96 -28.48
C PRO A 616 9.62 6.15 -27.77
N THR A 617 8.56 6.22 -28.57
CA THR A 617 7.18 6.47 -28.14
C THR A 617 6.37 5.18 -28.16
N LEU A 618 5.15 5.17 -27.64
CA LEU A 618 4.28 3.98 -27.69
C LEU A 618 3.93 3.56 -29.13
N GLN A 619 3.89 4.51 -30.06
CA GLN A 619 3.66 4.25 -31.48
C GLN A 619 4.79 3.41 -32.10
N ASP A 620 6.00 3.43 -31.53
CA ASP A 620 7.13 2.62 -31.99
C ASP A 620 7.01 1.14 -31.63
N ARG A 621 6.14 0.79 -30.68
CA ARG A 621 6.03 -0.57 -30.13
C ARG A 621 5.68 -1.62 -31.17
N SER A 622 4.83 -1.28 -32.14
CA SER A 622 4.43 -2.18 -33.23
C SER A 622 5.60 -2.57 -34.14
N ARG A 623 6.62 -1.69 -34.23
CA ARG A 623 7.83 -1.85 -35.04
C ARG A 623 8.96 -2.53 -34.26
N LEU A 624 9.07 -2.27 -32.96
CA LEU A 624 10.11 -2.82 -32.07
C LEU A 624 9.70 -4.18 -31.46
N ARG A 625 9.50 -5.17 -32.34
CA ARG A 625 8.94 -6.49 -31.96
C ARG A 625 9.90 -7.36 -31.16
N LEU A 626 11.20 -7.30 -31.43
CA LEU A 626 12.22 -8.00 -30.66
C LEU A 626 12.35 -7.40 -29.26
N LEU A 627 12.22 -6.07 -29.13
CA LEU A 627 12.17 -5.42 -27.82
C LEU A 627 10.96 -5.87 -27.00
N ASP A 628 9.75 -5.84 -27.58
CA ASP A 628 8.55 -6.32 -26.89
C ASP A 628 8.71 -7.80 -26.47
N ALA A 629 9.27 -8.63 -27.36
CA ALA A 629 9.60 -10.02 -27.07
C ALA A 629 10.65 -10.19 -25.95
N ALA A 630 11.65 -9.30 -25.86
CA ALA A 630 12.66 -9.31 -24.81
C ALA A 630 12.09 -8.90 -23.46
N ILE A 631 11.12 -7.97 -23.44
CA ILE A 631 10.38 -7.58 -22.23
C ILE A 631 9.52 -8.77 -21.75
N LEU A 632 8.82 -9.46 -22.65
CA LEU A 632 8.05 -10.66 -22.31
C LEU A 632 8.96 -11.77 -21.74
N GLU A 633 10.10 -12.04 -22.38
CA GLU A 633 11.05 -13.04 -21.87
C GLU A 633 11.65 -12.63 -20.52
N THR A 634 11.86 -11.32 -20.30
CA THR A 634 12.27 -10.79 -19.01
C THR A 634 11.21 -11.03 -17.95
N GLN A 635 9.94 -10.70 -18.20
CA GLN A 635 8.85 -10.93 -17.26
C GLN A 635 8.71 -12.41 -16.90
N ARG A 636 8.92 -13.30 -17.88
CA ARG A 636 8.87 -14.76 -17.69
C ARG A 636 9.98 -15.24 -16.76
N LEU A 637 11.22 -14.82 -17.02
CA LEU A 637 12.40 -15.27 -16.29
C LEU A 637 12.62 -14.56 -14.94
N SER A 638 12.34 -13.26 -14.89
CA SER A 638 12.38 -12.48 -13.65
C SER A 638 11.41 -13.09 -12.65
N ASN A 639 10.24 -13.52 -13.15
CA ASN A 639 9.19 -14.15 -12.38
C ASN A 639 8.92 -13.32 -11.12
N THR A 640 8.66 -12.03 -11.34
CA THR A 640 8.73 -10.97 -10.32
C THR A 640 7.85 -11.26 -9.11
N VAL A 641 6.70 -11.92 -9.28
CA VAL A 641 5.80 -12.31 -8.17
C VAL A 641 5.44 -13.80 -8.31
N PRO A 642 6.34 -14.73 -7.92
CA PRO A 642 6.25 -16.13 -8.32
C PRO A 642 5.01 -16.89 -7.82
N PHE A 643 4.41 -16.41 -6.73
CA PHE A 643 3.24 -17.03 -6.08
C PHE A 643 1.99 -16.14 -6.10
N ALA A 644 2.00 -15.09 -6.94
CA ALA A 644 1.00 -14.02 -6.96
C ALA A 644 0.65 -13.50 -5.55
N VAL A 645 -0.52 -12.86 -5.43
CA VAL A 645 -1.15 -12.57 -4.13
C VAL A 645 -2.20 -13.64 -3.87
N THR A 646 -2.17 -14.25 -2.69
CA THR A 646 -3.00 -15.40 -2.31
C THR A 646 -4.50 -15.08 -2.27
N ARG A 647 -5.33 -16.12 -2.47
CA ARG A 647 -6.78 -16.05 -2.42
C ARG A 647 -7.36 -16.89 -1.29
N SER A 648 -8.62 -16.67 -1.00
CA SER A 648 -9.42 -17.47 -0.10
C SER A 648 -10.72 -17.83 -0.81
N PRO A 649 -11.16 -19.09 -0.78
CA PRO A 649 -12.42 -19.47 -1.37
C PRO A 649 -13.57 -19.02 -0.44
N SER A 650 -14.60 -18.41 -1.02
CA SER A 650 -15.80 -17.90 -0.34
C SER A 650 -16.77 -19.03 0.05
N LYS A 651 -16.61 -20.21 -0.54
CA LYS A 651 -17.35 -21.45 -0.25
C LYS A 651 -16.45 -22.66 -0.49
N ASP A 652 -16.84 -23.82 0.03
CA ASP A 652 -16.18 -25.08 -0.31
C ASP A 652 -16.25 -25.32 -1.83
N MET A 653 -15.13 -25.70 -2.43
CA MET A 653 -15.04 -26.03 -3.86
C MET A 653 -14.25 -27.31 -4.08
N THR A 654 -14.32 -27.84 -5.31
CA THR A 654 -13.55 -29.03 -5.72
C THR A 654 -12.59 -28.63 -6.83
N LEU A 655 -11.34 -29.07 -6.73
CA LEU A 655 -10.30 -28.83 -7.74
C LEU A 655 -9.45 -30.09 -7.89
N ALA A 656 -9.29 -30.59 -9.12
CA ALA A 656 -8.56 -31.83 -9.41
C ALA A 656 -9.00 -33.04 -8.53
N GLY A 657 -10.30 -33.15 -8.23
CA GLY A 657 -10.87 -34.19 -7.37
C GLY A 657 -10.60 -34.02 -5.86
N PHE A 658 -9.91 -32.94 -5.46
CA PHE A 658 -9.69 -32.59 -4.06
C PHE A 658 -10.71 -31.57 -3.57
N ARG A 659 -11.05 -31.67 -2.29
CA ARG A 659 -11.83 -30.65 -1.59
C ARG A 659 -10.94 -29.48 -1.20
N ILE A 660 -11.36 -28.28 -1.54
CA ILE A 660 -10.75 -27.00 -1.19
C ILE A 660 -11.72 -26.28 -0.23
N PRO A 661 -11.49 -26.32 1.10
CA PRO A 661 -12.45 -25.80 2.07
C PRO A 661 -12.54 -24.27 2.05
N GLN A 662 -13.72 -23.72 2.34
CA GLN A 662 -13.96 -22.29 2.53
C GLN A 662 -12.94 -21.69 3.53
N GLY A 663 -12.46 -20.49 3.23
CA GLY A 663 -11.58 -19.74 4.14
C GLY A 663 -10.13 -20.24 4.21
N CYS A 664 -9.77 -21.30 3.47
CA CYS A 664 -8.37 -21.70 3.34
C CYS A 664 -7.58 -20.73 2.45
N ILE A 665 -6.26 -20.83 2.45
CA ILE A 665 -5.40 -20.00 1.60
C ILE A 665 -5.11 -20.77 0.32
N VAL A 666 -5.43 -20.20 -0.85
CA VAL A 666 -5.09 -20.77 -2.16
C VAL A 666 -4.03 -19.91 -2.83
N VAL A 667 -2.96 -20.56 -3.28
CA VAL A 667 -1.77 -19.93 -3.85
C VAL A 667 -1.57 -20.44 -5.28
N PRO A 668 -1.69 -19.59 -6.31
CA PRO A 668 -1.28 -19.98 -7.65
C PRO A 668 0.24 -19.86 -7.75
N SER A 669 0.91 -20.93 -8.14
CA SER A 669 2.32 -20.88 -8.52
C SER A 669 2.40 -20.37 -9.95
N LEU A 670 2.61 -19.07 -10.14
CA LEU A 670 2.87 -18.52 -11.48
C LEU A 670 4.20 -19.05 -12.01
N SER A 671 5.16 -19.23 -11.11
CA SER A 671 6.48 -19.78 -11.41
C SER A 671 6.43 -21.11 -12.12
N SER A 672 5.50 -22.01 -11.76
CA SER A 672 5.44 -23.32 -12.37
C SER A 672 4.95 -23.28 -13.82
N ALA A 673 4.11 -22.30 -14.18
CA ALA A 673 3.70 -22.06 -15.57
C ALA A 673 4.79 -21.31 -16.36
N LEU A 674 5.32 -20.21 -15.83
CA LEU A 674 6.30 -19.37 -16.50
C LEU A 674 7.65 -20.08 -16.75
N MET A 675 7.98 -21.07 -15.92
CA MET A 675 9.21 -21.87 -16.02
C MET A 675 8.95 -23.31 -16.47
N ASP A 676 7.74 -23.62 -16.97
CA ASP A 676 7.42 -24.96 -17.44
C ASP A 676 8.22 -25.30 -18.72
N PRO A 677 9.08 -26.35 -18.72
CA PRO A 677 9.83 -26.73 -19.91
C PRO A 677 8.95 -27.23 -21.07
N GLU A 678 7.72 -27.69 -20.80
CA GLU A 678 6.78 -28.11 -21.85
C GLU A 678 6.17 -26.91 -22.58
N LEU A 679 5.89 -25.82 -21.87
CA LEU A 679 5.37 -24.57 -22.44
C LEU A 679 6.50 -23.69 -23.01
N PHE A 680 7.65 -23.69 -22.32
CA PHE A 680 8.81 -22.84 -22.59
C PHE A 680 10.10 -23.69 -22.64
N PRO A 681 10.45 -24.28 -23.80
CA PRO A 681 11.67 -25.07 -23.95
C PRO A 681 12.92 -24.27 -23.56
N GLU A 682 13.87 -24.88 -22.87
CA GLU A 682 15.02 -24.18 -22.27
C GLU A 682 14.55 -23.02 -21.34
N PRO A 683 13.81 -23.34 -20.28
CA PRO A 683 13.07 -22.35 -19.50
C PRO A 683 13.96 -21.37 -18.74
N THR A 684 15.25 -21.68 -18.55
CA THR A 684 16.21 -20.82 -17.83
C THR A 684 17.04 -19.91 -18.75
N THR A 685 16.97 -20.10 -20.07
CA THR A 685 17.75 -19.33 -21.04
C THR A 685 16.98 -18.08 -21.44
N PHE A 686 17.64 -16.92 -21.42
CA PHE A 686 17.10 -15.67 -21.94
C PHE A 686 17.06 -15.70 -23.46
N ARG A 687 15.87 -15.98 -24.02
CA ARG A 687 15.67 -16.08 -25.47
C ARG A 687 14.45 -15.29 -25.94
N PRO A 688 14.61 -13.98 -26.27
CA PRO A 688 13.53 -13.14 -26.80
C PRO A 688 12.83 -13.71 -28.03
N SER A 689 13.58 -14.36 -28.93
CA SER A 689 13.05 -14.91 -30.19
C SER A 689 11.87 -15.90 -30.02
N ARG A 690 11.69 -16.43 -28.80
CA ARG A 690 10.54 -17.26 -28.40
C ARG A 690 9.19 -16.62 -28.69
N PHE A 691 9.09 -15.30 -28.57
CA PHE A 691 7.82 -14.57 -28.70
C PHE A 691 7.62 -13.93 -30.10
N LEU A 692 8.57 -14.06 -31.02
CA LEU A 692 8.46 -13.45 -32.37
C LEU A 692 7.56 -14.22 -33.34
N THR A 693 7.38 -15.54 -33.14
CA THR A 693 6.83 -16.44 -34.17
C THR A 693 5.35 -16.80 -33.95
N ARG A 694 4.69 -16.26 -32.92
CA ARG A 694 3.38 -16.75 -32.46
C ARG A 694 2.24 -15.80 -32.85
N LYS A 695 1.89 -15.77 -34.14
CA LYS A 695 0.88 -14.85 -34.69
C LYS A 695 -0.59 -15.17 -34.36
N CYS A 696 -0.91 -16.29 -33.71
CA CYS A 696 -2.31 -16.73 -33.56
C CYS A 696 -2.67 -17.34 -32.19
N VAL A 697 -1.83 -17.19 -31.15
CA VAL A 697 -2.12 -17.78 -29.83
C VAL A 697 -2.06 -16.70 -28.76
N LYS A 698 -3.13 -16.55 -27.98
CA LYS A 698 -3.17 -15.62 -26.84
C LYS A 698 -2.05 -15.98 -25.86
N LEU A 699 -1.27 -14.99 -25.42
CA LEU A 699 -0.12 -15.19 -24.52
C LEU A 699 -0.50 -15.93 -23.22
N ARG A 700 -1.71 -15.68 -22.70
CA ARG A 700 -2.24 -16.36 -21.51
C ARG A 700 -2.43 -17.86 -21.72
N ASP A 701 -2.77 -18.28 -22.94
CA ASP A 701 -2.92 -19.70 -23.28
C ASP A 701 -1.59 -20.43 -23.38
N LEU A 702 -0.51 -19.68 -23.61
CA LEU A 702 0.86 -20.17 -23.61
C LEU A 702 1.49 -20.22 -22.21
N GLY A 703 0.73 -19.91 -21.16
CA GLY A 703 1.24 -19.85 -19.79
C GLY A 703 2.00 -18.56 -19.46
N MET A 704 1.97 -17.55 -20.33
CA MET A 704 2.56 -16.23 -20.04
C MET A 704 1.60 -15.42 -19.18
N ILE A 705 1.66 -15.65 -17.85
CA ILE A 705 0.74 -15.06 -16.86
C ILE A 705 1.45 -14.24 -15.75
N PRO A 706 2.40 -13.33 -16.08
CA PRO A 706 3.17 -12.59 -15.06
C PRO A 706 2.30 -11.64 -14.21
N PHE A 707 1.15 -11.23 -14.73
CA PHE A 707 0.17 -10.37 -14.07
C PHE A 707 -0.98 -11.16 -13.41
N ASN A 708 -0.85 -12.48 -13.30
CA ASN A 708 -1.92 -13.41 -12.90
C ASN A 708 -3.13 -13.37 -13.87
N ILE A 709 -4.16 -14.17 -13.60
CA ILE A 709 -5.38 -14.30 -14.43
C ILE A 709 -6.66 -14.17 -13.60
N GLY A 710 -7.80 -14.03 -14.30
CA GLY A 710 -9.14 -13.89 -13.72
C GLY A 710 -9.47 -12.48 -13.24
N LYS A 711 -10.64 -12.31 -12.60
CA LYS A 711 -11.23 -10.99 -12.19
C LYS A 711 -10.37 -10.15 -11.23
N ARG A 712 -9.30 -10.73 -10.69
CA ARG A 712 -8.35 -10.13 -9.74
C ARG A 712 -6.90 -10.20 -10.28
N ASN A 713 -6.75 -10.22 -11.61
CA ASN A 713 -5.48 -9.95 -12.28
C ASN A 713 -4.96 -8.55 -11.90
N CYS A 714 -3.68 -8.32 -12.18
CA CYS A 714 -3.00 -7.08 -11.81
C CYS A 714 -3.79 -5.86 -12.30
N LEU A 715 -4.08 -4.94 -11.36
CA LEU A 715 -4.76 -3.68 -11.66
C LEU A 715 -3.89 -2.76 -12.53
N GLY A 716 -2.57 -2.80 -12.35
CA GLY A 716 -1.60 -1.95 -13.07
C GLY A 716 -0.96 -2.63 -14.28
N GLU A 717 -1.57 -3.67 -14.87
CA GLU A 717 -0.99 -4.39 -16.01
C GLU A 717 -0.69 -3.44 -17.19
N THR A 718 -1.65 -2.58 -17.54
CA THR A 718 -1.51 -1.61 -18.64
C THR A 718 -0.40 -0.58 -18.36
N LEU A 719 -0.43 0.04 -17.18
CA LEU A 719 0.60 1.01 -16.75
C LEU A 719 2.00 0.38 -16.77
N ALA A 720 2.15 -0.84 -16.22
CA ALA A 720 3.42 -1.53 -16.19
C ALA A 720 3.94 -1.85 -17.60
N LYS A 721 3.09 -2.30 -18.52
CA LYS A 721 3.50 -2.56 -19.91
C LYS A 721 4.03 -1.31 -20.61
N VAL A 722 3.37 -0.17 -20.42
CA VAL A 722 3.82 1.13 -20.95
C VAL A 722 5.15 1.54 -20.35
N GLU A 723 5.29 1.54 -19.02
CA GLU A 723 6.53 1.90 -18.34
C GLU A 723 7.70 0.98 -18.74
N LEU A 724 7.45 -0.34 -18.77
CA LEU A 724 8.48 -1.32 -19.15
C LEU A 724 8.98 -1.07 -20.57
N PHE A 725 8.08 -0.83 -21.52
CA PHE A 725 8.44 -0.59 -22.90
C PHE A 725 9.22 0.72 -23.06
N LEU A 726 8.66 1.85 -22.62
CA LEU A 726 9.27 3.16 -22.83
C LEU A 726 10.63 3.28 -22.12
N VAL A 727 10.74 2.80 -20.88
CA VAL A 727 12.01 2.83 -20.13
C VAL A 727 13.03 1.89 -20.78
N ALA A 728 12.65 0.66 -21.16
CA ALA A 728 13.56 -0.27 -21.81
C ALA A 728 14.07 0.28 -23.16
N ALA A 729 13.16 0.82 -23.97
CA ALA A 729 13.48 1.40 -25.28
C ALA A 729 14.45 2.58 -25.16
N ALA A 730 14.16 3.54 -24.27
CA ALA A 730 15.01 4.69 -24.05
C ALA A 730 16.40 4.32 -23.49
N MET A 731 16.45 3.37 -22.56
CA MET A 731 17.71 2.90 -21.98
C MET A 731 18.58 2.15 -23.00
N LEU A 732 17.99 1.29 -23.84
CA LEU A 732 18.69 0.59 -24.94
C LEU A 732 19.09 1.53 -26.07
N GLN A 733 18.26 2.52 -26.41
CA GLN A 733 18.63 3.56 -27.35
C GLN A 733 19.88 4.28 -26.84
N SER A 734 19.89 4.66 -25.56
CA SER A 734 20.92 5.47 -24.92
C SER A 734 22.24 4.77 -24.65
N PHE A 735 22.21 3.49 -24.27
CA PHE A 735 23.36 2.83 -23.68
C PHE A 735 23.55 1.39 -24.15
N THR A 736 24.81 0.98 -24.10
CA THR A 736 25.22 -0.43 -24.03
C THR A 736 25.55 -0.75 -22.58
N PHE A 737 24.88 -1.76 -22.02
CA PHE A 737 25.07 -2.21 -20.65
C PHE A 737 26.08 -3.34 -20.59
N VAL A 738 27.09 -3.19 -19.73
CA VAL A 738 28.11 -4.21 -19.48
C VAL A 738 28.30 -4.40 -17.97
N LEU A 739 28.72 -5.60 -17.58
CA LEU A 739 29.12 -5.88 -16.21
C LEU A 739 30.53 -5.31 -15.96
N PRO A 740 30.78 -4.68 -14.81
CA PRO A 740 32.11 -4.21 -14.45
C PRO A 740 33.07 -5.40 -14.30
N PHE A 741 34.34 -5.20 -14.66
CA PHE A 741 35.37 -6.25 -14.59
C PHE A 741 35.52 -6.88 -13.19
N GLU A 742 35.26 -6.10 -12.14
CA GLU A 742 35.37 -6.55 -10.74
C GLU A 742 34.23 -7.51 -10.33
N ASP A 743 33.10 -7.51 -11.03
CA ASP A 743 31.95 -8.36 -10.74
C ASP A 743 31.32 -8.94 -12.03
N PRO A 744 32.02 -9.87 -12.72
CA PRO A 744 31.61 -10.35 -14.03
C PRO A 744 30.51 -11.43 -13.97
N HIS A 745 30.14 -11.93 -12.79
CA HIS A 745 29.20 -13.04 -12.63
C HIS A 745 28.23 -12.79 -11.46
N PRO A 746 27.31 -11.82 -11.60
CA PRO A 746 26.26 -11.62 -10.60
C PRO A 746 25.42 -12.88 -10.44
N SER A 747 24.93 -13.11 -9.22
CA SER A 747 24.08 -14.25 -8.92
C SER A 747 22.73 -14.14 -9.63
N MET A 748 22.35 -15.18 -10.35
CA MET A 748 21.03 -15.31 -10.99
C MET A 748 19.96 -15.89 -10.06
N GLN A 749 20.34 -16.23 -8.82
CA GLN A 749 19.37 -16.58 -7.79
C GLN A 749 18.61 -15.31 -7.38
N GLY A 750 17.29 -15.40 -7.30
CA GLY A 750 16.48 -14.27 -6.88
C GLY A 750 16.35 -14.23 -5.36
N ILE A 751 16.47 -13.05 -4.77
CA ILE A 751 16.07 -12.81 -3.39
C ILE A 751 14.54 -12.69 -3.40
N VAL A 752 13.85 -13.72 -2.92
CA VAL A 752 12.39 -13.75 -2.93
C VAL A 752 11.84 -13.15 -1.63
N GLY A 753 11.17 -12.01 -1.75
CA GLY A 753 10.29 -11.42 -0.75
C GLY A 753 8.85 -11.37 -1.28
N ALA A 754 8.21 -10.19 -1.18
CA ALA A 754 6.96 -9.93 -1.91
C ALA A 754 7.18 -9.97 -3.44
N THR A 755 8.35 -9.48 -3.87
CA THR A 755 8.87 -9.60 -5.24
C THR A 755 10.16 -10.43 -5.25
N ARG A 756 10.47 -11.05 -6.38
CA ARG A 756 11.73 -11.75 -6.65
C ARG A 756 12.74 -10.77 -7.25
N LYS A 757 13.60 -10.21 -6.40
CA LYS A 757 14.63 -9.24 -6.80
C LYS A 757 15.92 -9.94 -7.20
N PRO A 758 16.72 -9.38 -8.13
CA PRO A 758 18.08 -9.84 -8.32
C PRO A 758 18.90 -9.56 -7.06
N HIS A 759 20.02 -10.26 -6.87
CA HIS A 759 21.03 -9.81 -5.90
C HIS A 759 21.55 -8.43 -6.30
N PRO A 760 21.97 -7.58 -5.35
CA PRO A 760 22.61 -6.31 -5.68
C PRO A 760 23.76 -6.53 -6.65
N TYR A 761 23.75 -5.78 -7.75
CA TYR A 761 24.75 -5.86 -8.81
C TYR A 761 25.03 -4.46 -9.35
N ARG A 762 26.18 -4.27 -9.99
CA ARG A 762 26.53 -2.99 -10.63
C ARG A 762 26.61 -3.16 -12.14
N LEU A 763 26.27 -2.10 -12.86
CA LEU A 763 26.38 -2.00 -14.31
C LEU A 763 27.24 -0.81 -14.70
N GLN A 764 27.92 -0.92 -15.84
CA GLN A 764 28.39 0.25 -16.58
C GLN A 764 27.47 0.47 -17.77
N ALA A 765 26.97 1.70 -17.90
CA ALA A 765 26.20 2.15 -19.05
C ALA A 765 27.14 2.94 -19.97
N ILE A 766 27.53 2.33 -21.09
CA ILE A 766 28.40 2.95 -22.08
C ILE A 766 27.50 3.70 -23.07
N PRO A 767 27.62 5.04 -23.21
CA PRO A 767 26.82 5.80 -24.16
C PRO A 767 26.96 5.25 -25.59
N ARG A 768 25.85 5.07 -26.29
CA ARG A 768 25.82 4.76 -27.72
C ARG A 768 26.05 6.05 -28.52
N ILE A 769 27.27 6.58 -28.46
CA ILE A 769 27.73 7.64 -29.37
C ILE A 769 28.11 6.93 -30.66
N ASP A 770 27.60 7.42 -31.80
CA ASP A 770 28.02 6.95 -33.12
C ASP A 770 29.54 6.83 -33.15
N ARG A 771 30.02 5.61 -33.38
CA ARG A 771 31.32 5.42 -34.03
C ARG A 771 31.17 6.01 -35.43
N ALA A 772 31.40 7.31 -35.55
CA ALA A 772 31.54 7.99 -36.82
C ALA A 772 32.71 7.41 -37.63
#